data_AF-A0AA35TPE1-F1
#
_entry.id   AF-A0AA35TPE1-F1
#
_cell.length_a   1.000
_cell.length_b   1.000
_cell.length_c   1.000
_cell.angle_alpha   90.00
_cell.angle_beta   90.00
_cell.angle_gamma   90.00
#
_symmetry.space_group_name_H-M   'P 1'
#
loop_
_entity.id
_entity.type
_entity.pdbx_description
1 polymer ?
#
loop_
_entity_poly.entity_id
_entity_poly.type
_entity_poly.pdbx_seq_one_letter_code
_entity_poly.pdbx_strand_id
1 'polypeptide(L)'
;MKKELAETRDKVATDSASSETERVELQRQLNALREAVGAGQQSAAEKEGKVRVAEETAKSLRVELSEVTSERECLQSNLTAATEELSVLRSEWSTAQSDLATLQTQVGGAQRVAEVAEKEVGSLREELAREKDSHSSTRQRLAAAVKEAKVTNVMNLELADYQRSLQSLEEKLTAAHGELEEAREERRRQLDKMDSMRKEIDLKTQQAISVEDRLSKTKSLWMKTKKELDAARKTEGELQVAMASLAAQLETEKQEAEQSKVETASLTAKLQSMQQQSDSSVGVLQKTVRSLEHKLAAAQSELTTSQISLSQCQQDYNNYKIRVHSVLKQKSGGPSAAEISTEIRQTFEAEILQLKVELQDSKTQLSSALAELEEVTEEHRTLTSTHQQLLQTSQTQLSSASRQLEEAESRHGRESREQAEVIQQLRQEVVEVTDTFRGQLQSLQEEQQKVVVSLRGELEAAKTSLTRLQQEADAKVLARAVNHSSSGPAHPQTLVSQETRNADSATVTNEQRVAGEGMDESELESFPPTPFSREDSQLSFERLLSVVDSEVPVPRAKPSSAGEQPQQLRRELAKAKKTIRDVTELLRESEEAGVQLGEQAKLLKEEIRRLERNREREEGVSNMEYLKNVVLKFLHTEDGGEQTALVPVITQLLRLSPQETKFLQDTIEGTPAPLPDASTSLPSPSTHKGLAGYIHRWTGY
;
A
#
# COMPACT_ATOMS: atom_id res chain seq x y z
N MET A 1 94.60 202.19 190.01
CA MET A 1 95.09 201.16 190.97
C MET A 1 93.88 200.44 191.50
N LYS A 2 93.80 199.13 191.70
CA LYS A 2 94.74 197.99 191.57
C LYS A 2 93.99 196.73 192.04
N LYS A 3 93.20 196.92 193.11
CA LYS A 3 92.45 195.90 193.81
C LYS A 3 91.29 195.40 192.97
N GLU A 4 91.14 194.08 193.01
CA GLU A 4 89.87 193.35 192.91
C GLU A 4 89.01 193.67 191.66
N LEU A 5 89.21 193.06 190.48
CA LEU A 5 90.05 191.89 190.13
C LEU A 5 89.66 190.56 190.83
N ALA A 6 88.66 190.57 191.71
CA ALA A 6 88.27 189.41 192.52
C ALA A 6 86.93 188.82 192.07
N GLU A 7 85.88 189.65 191.98
CA GLU A 7 84.53 189.18 191.63
C GLU A 7 84.30 189.06 190.11
N THR A 8 85.35 189.38 189.33
CA THR A 8 85.59 188.92 187.95
C THR A 8 85.79 187.39 187.83
N ARG A 9 85.20 186.57 188.70
CA ARG A 9 85.41 185.11 188.71
C ARG A 9 84.15 184.28 188.97
N ASP A 10 83.37 184.61 189.99
CA ASP A 10 82.40 183.63 190.52
C ASP A 10 81.09 183.50 189.73
N LYS A 11 80.66 184.50 188.98
CA LYS A 11 79.45 184.36 188.13
C LYS A 11 79.72 183.88 186.71
N VAL A 12 80.97 184.01 186.24
CA VAL A 12 81.47 183.30 185.04
C VAL A 12 81.48 181.78 185.27
N ALA A 13 81.47 181.31 186.52
CA ALA A 13 81.43 179.88 186.85
C ALA A 13 80.05 179.22 186.64
N THR A 14 78.94 179.96 186.77
CA THR A 14 77.59 179.41 186.57
C THR A 14 77.16 179.33 185.11
N ASP A 15 77.70 180.20 184.26
CA ASP A 15 77.39 180.22 182.82
C ASP A 15 77.86 178.95 182.09
N SER A 16 78.94 178.32 182.55
CA SER A 16 79.51 177.13 181.88
C SER A 16 78.75 175.84 182.20
N ALA A 17 78.42 175.60 183.48
CA ALA A 17 77.99 174.28 183.94
C ALA A 17 76.60 173.85 183.42
N SER A 18 75.65 174.78 183.24
CA SER A 18 74.29 174.45 182.77
C SER A 18 74.19 174.35 181.25
N SER A 19 75.00 175.12 180.51
CA SER A 19 75.03 175.08 179.04
C SER A 19 75.60 173.75 178.53
N GLU A 20 76.59 173.21 179.24
CA GLU A 20 77.28 171.99 178.85
C GLU A 20 76.41 170.74 179.08
N THR A 21 75.56 170.72 180.11
CA THR A 21 74.60 169.64 180.35
C THR A 21 73.48 169.57 179.30
N GLU A 22 72.88 170.70 178.89
CA GLU A 22 71.85 170.69 177.83
C GLU A 22 72.43 170.25 176.49
N ARG A 23 73.67 170.64 176.19
CA ARG A 23 74.34 170.27 174.94
C ARG A 23 74.63 168.78 174.86
N VAL A 24 74.99 168.13 175.97
CA VAL A 24 75.21 166.67 176.03
C VAL A 24 73.89 165.89 175.83
N GLU A 25 72.79 166.34 176.43
CA GLU A 25 71.50 165.65 176.27
C GLU A 25 70.93 165.78 174.83
N LEU A 26 71.09 166.94 174.20
CA LEU A 26 70.74 167.11 172.78
C LEU A 26 71.62 166.27 171.85
N GLN A 27 72.92 166.14 172.15
CA GLN A 27 73.83 165.27 171.39
C GLN A 27 73.40 163.78 171.48
N ARG A 28 72.90 163.35 172.66
CA ARG A 28 72.38 162.01 172.91
C ARG A 28 71.09 161.73 172.14
N GLN A 29 70.15 162.68 172.09
CA GLN A 29 68.91 162.55 171.31
C GLN A 29 69.16 162.48 169.79
N LEU A 30 70.13 163.24 169.28
CA LEU A 30 70.50 163.23 167.85
C LEU A 30 71.09 161.88 167.41
N ASN A 31 71.87 161.23 168.27
CA ASN A 31 72.40 159.89 167.99
C ASN A 31 71.30 158.82 167.99
N ALA A 32 70.34 158.88 168.94
CA ALA A 32 69.22 157.93 168.98
C ALA A 32 68.32 158.01 167.71
N LEU A 33 68.09 159.21 167.18
CA LEU A 33 67.37 159.38 165.92
C LEU A 33 68.14 158.84 164.71
N ARG A 34 69.48 158.91 164.72
CA ARG A 34 70.31 158.39 163.63
C ARG A 34 70.29 156.85 163.57
N GLU A 35 70.29 156.17 164.72
CA GLU A 35 70.15 154.70 164.77
C GLU A 35 68.77 154.23 164.30
N ALA A 36 67.70 154.95 164.65
CA ALA A 36 66.33 154.61 164.21
C ALA A 36 66.16 154.68 162.68
N VAL A 37 66.78 155.67 162.01
CA VAL A 37 66.75 155.80 160.54
C VAL A 37 67.54 154.67 159.88
N GLY A 38 68.68 154.25 160.46
CA GLY A 38 69.46 153.11 159.97
C GLY A 38 68.68 151.79 159.98
N ALA A 39 67.95 151.51 161.07
CA ALA A 39 67.08 150.35 161.18
C ALA A 39 65.94 150.36 160.14
N GLY A 40 65.37 151.53 159.87
CA GLY A 40 64.34 151.71 158.83
C GLY A 40 64.83 151.38 157.42
N GLN A 41 66.05 151.79 157.06
CA GLN A 41 66.63 151.53 155.75
C GLN A 41 66.96 150.04 155.52
N GLN A 42 67.42 149.31 156.54
CA GLN A 42 67.64 147.86 156.42
C GLN A 42 66.33 147.08 156.21
N SER A 43 65.24 147.46 156.87
CA SER A 43 63.93 146.79 156.69
C SER A 43 63.30 147.03 155.31
N ALA A 44 63.59 148.17 154.67
CA ALA A 44 63.13 148.44 153.30
C ALA A 44 63.83 147.53 152.27
N ALA A 45 65.16 147.43 152.34
CA ALA A 45 65.95 146.60 151.42
C ALA A 45 65.57 145.11 151.48
N GLU A 46 65.25 144.58 152.67
CA GLU A 46 64.84 143.18 152.83
C GLU A 46 63.48 142.87 152.16
N LYS A 47 62.60 143.87 152.04
CA LYS A 47 61.28 143.71 151.38
C LYS A 47 61.38 143.77 149.85
N GLU A 48 62.22 144.65 149.30
CA GLU A 48 62.46 144.69 147.85
C GLU A 48 63.07 143.36 147.34
N GLY A 49 63.98 142.75 148.10
CA GLY A 49 64.53 141.44 147.79
C GLY A 49 63.47 140.34 147.68
N LYS A 50 62.47 140.33 148.57
CA LYS A 50 61.38 139.32 148.57
C LYS A 50 60.40 139.49 147.41
N VAL A 51 60.14 140.72 146.96
CA VAL A 51 59.29 140.99 145.78
C VAL A 51 59.97 140.49 144.50
N ARG A 52 61.28 140.71 144.36
CA ARG A 52 62.03 140.32 143.15
C ARG A 52 62.04 138.80 142.92
N VAL A 53 62.18 138.01 143.99
CA VAL A 53 62.11 136.54 143.94
C VAL A 53 60.70 136.05 143.54
N ALA A 54 59.64 136.75 143.93
CA ALA A 54 58.26 136.40 143.55
C ALA A 54 57.96 136.69 142.06
N GLU A 55 58.58 137.71 141.46
CA GLU A 55 58.43 137.98 140.02
C GLU A 55 59.16 136.95 139.14
N GLU A 56 60.30 136.43 139.60
CA GLU A 56 61.07 135.40 138.87
C GLU A 56 60.35 134.04 138.89
N THR A 57 59.76 133.63 140.01
CA THR A 57 58.95 132.39 140.08
C THR A 57 57.67 132.48 139.26
N ALA A 58 57.00 133.64 139.22
CA ALA A 58 55.83 133.87 138.37
C ALA A 58 56.14 133.82 136.85
N LYS A 59 57.38 134.11 136.44
CA LYS A 59 57.84 133.95 135.05
C LYS A 59 58.09 132.48 134.71
N SER A 60 58.73 131.70 135.60
CA SER A 60 58.95 130.25 135.40
C SER A 60 57.64 129.51 135.13
N LEU A 61 56.65 129.70 136.02
CA LEU A 61 55.35 129.03 135.93
C LEU A 61 54.57 129.38 134.65
N ARG A 62 54.80 130.54 134.02
CA ARG A 62 54.18 130.84 132.71
C ARG A 62 54.82 130.09 131.55
N VAL A 63 56.13 129.84 131.60
CA VAL A 63 56.83 129.05 130.57
C VAL A 63 56.36 127.60 130.65
N GLU A 64 56.40 127.01 131.85
CA GLU A 64 55.90 125.65 132.11
C GLU A 64 54.44 125.47 131.66
N LEU A 65 53.56 126.44 131.96
CA LEU A 65 52.16 126.37 131.56
C LEU A 65 51.98 126.49 130.03
N SER A 66 52.86 127.23 129.34
CA SER A 66 52.86 127.30 127.87
C SER A 66 53.35 126.00 127.21
N GLU A 67 54.39 125.36 127.77
CA GLU A 67 54.89 124.07 127.31
C GLU A 67 53.82 122.99 127.44
N VAL A 68 53.19 122.87 128.61
CA VAL A 68 52.08 121.92 128.85
C VAL A 68 50.88 122.16 127.92
N THR A 69 50.56 123.41 127.56
CA THR A 69 49.52 123.67 126.56
C THR A 69 49.90 123.18 125.16
N SER A 70 51.18 123.28 124.76
CA SER A 70 51.66 122.78 123.47
C SER A 70 51.71 121.25 123.42
N GLU A 71 52.10 120.58 124.50
CA GLU A 71 52.06 119.12 124.61
C GLU A 71 50.63 118.59 124.52
N ARG A 72 49.67 119.26 125.18
CA ARG A 72 48.24 118.91 125.12
C ARG A 72 47.71 119.01 123.69
N GLU A 73 48.07 120.04 122.94
CA GLU A 73 47.63 120.23 121.55
C GLU A 73 48.29 119.19 120.61
N CYS A 74 49.56 118.87 120.81
CA CYS A 74 50.26 117.79 120.10
C CYS A 74 49.59 116.42 120.34
N LEU A 75 49.31 116.07 121.60
CA LEU A 75 48.61 114.82 121.96
C LEU A 75 47.18 114.79 121.41
N GLN A 76 46.48 115.92 121.39
CA GLN A 76 45.13 116.02 120.82
C GLN A 76 45.14 115.79 119.30
N SER A 77 46.14 116.32 118.58
CA SER A 77 46.35 116.06 117.15
C SER A 77 46.67 114.59 116.85
N ASN A 78 47.54 113.97 117.67
CA ASN A 78 47.89 112.56 117.54
C ASN A 78 46.69 111.64 117.81
N LEU A 79 45.84 112.00 118.78
CA LEU A 79 44.60 111.27 119.05
C LEU A 79 43.63 111.35 117.87
N THR A 80 43.48 112.53 117.24
CA THR A 80 42.63 112.66 116.05
C THR A 80 43.16 111.84 114.87
N ALA A 81 44.46 111.86 114.60
CA ALA A 81 45.08 111.03 113.55
C ALA A 81 44.84 109.53 113.79
N ALA A 82 45.05 109.06 115.02
CA ALA A 82 44.79 107.66 115.38
C ALA A 82 43.30 107.27 115.25
N THR A 83 42.36 108.19 115.51
CA THR A 83 40.94 107.93 115.27
C THR A 83 40.57 107.88 113.79
N GLU A 84 41.24 108.66 112.93
CA GLU A 84 41.07 108.59 111.48
C GLU A 84 41.64 107.28 110.92
N GLU A 85 42.85 106.87 111.33
CA GLU A 85 43.44 105.57 110.96
C GLU A 85 42.54 104.38 111.36
N LEU A 86 41.99 104.38 112.58
CA LEU A 86 41.03 103.37 113.02
C LEU A 86 39.71 103.37 112.23
N SER A 87 39.31 104.53 111.68
CA SER A 87 38.13 104.62 110.81
C SER A 87 38.39 104.05 109.41
N VAL A 88 39.59 104.28 108.86
CA VAL A 88 40.05 103.70 107.58
C VAL A 88 40.21 102.19 107.71
N LEU A 89 40.93 101.70 108.72
CA LEU A 89 41.08 100.26 108.97
C LEU A 89 39.73 99.55 109.15
N ARG A 90 38.73 100.23 109.74
CA ARG A 90 37.37 99.68 109.85
C ARG A 90 36.65 99.61 108.50
N SER A 91 36.85 100.60 107.62
CA SER A 91 36.25 100.57 106.28
C SER A 91 36.91 99.50 105.40
N GLU A 92 38.25 99.39 105.45
CA GLU A 92 39.03 98.34 104.78
C GLU A 92 38.67 96.92 105.27
N TRP A 93 38.47 96.75 106.58
CA TRP A 93 38.01 95.47 107.13
C TRP A 93 36.59 95.14 106.65
N SER A 94 35.71 96.13 106.54
CA SER A 94 34.34 95.94 106.02
C SER A 94 34.32 95.61 104.53
N THR A 95 35.20 96.20 103.71
CA THR A 95 35.31 95.85 102.28
C THR A 95 35.90 94.46 102.11
N ALA A 96 36.98 94.12 102.83
CA ALA A 96 37.55 92.78 102.83
C ALA A 96 36.56 91.70 103.28
N GLN A 97 35.67 92.00 104.24
CA GLN A 97 34.59 91.09 104.66
C GLN A 97 33.54 90.90 103.55
N SER A 98 33.23 91.95 102.79
CA SER A 98 32.34 91.86 101.62
C SER A 98 32.98 91.04 100.50
N ASP A 99 34.25 91.27 100.18
CA ASP A 99 34.99 90.55 99.15
C ASP A 99 35.14 89.06 99.48
N LEU A 100 35.37 88.72 100.75
CA LEU A 100 35.38 87.32 101.19
C LEU A 100 34.04 86.62 100.92
N ALA A 101 32.91 87.30 101.14
CA ALA A 101 31.58 86.76 100.86
C ALA A 101 31.30 86.61 99.35
N THR A 102 31.79 87.54 98.51
CA THR A 102 31.67 87.40 97.05
C THR A 102 32.54 86.25 96.53
N LEU A 103 33.76 86.07 97.04
CA LEU A 103 34.62 84.94 96.70
C LEU A 103 34.03 83.60 97.15
N GLN A 104 33.44 83.52 98.35
CA GLN A 104 32.75 82.31 98.81
C GLN A 104 31.57 81.93 97.90
N THR A 105 30.77 82.91 97.45
CA THR A 105 29.65 82.65 96.53
C THR A 105 30.13 82.28 95.13
N GLN A 106 31.22 82.87 94.63
CA GLN A 106 31.85 82.49 93.35
C GLN A 106 32.43 81.07 93.39
N VAL A 107 33.16 80.69 94.46
CA VAL A 107 33.69 79.34 94.65
C VAL A 107 32.56 78.30 94.71
N GLY A 108 31.47 78.60 95.45
CA GLY A 108 30.28 77.75 95.48
C GLY A 108 29.57 77.65 94.12
N GLY A 109 29.61 78.70 93.30
CA GLY A 109 29.14 78.66 91.91
C GLY A 109 30.01 77.77 91.02
N ALA A 110 31.33 77.95 91.07
CA ALA A 110 32.30 77.17 90.30
C ALA A 110 32.24 75.67 90.64
N GLN A 111 32.06 75.32 91.92
CA GLN A 111 31.88 73.92 92.36
C GLN A 111 30.64 73.27 91.73
N ARG A 112 29.50 73.98 91.68
CA ARG A 112 28.29 73.44 91.03
C ARG A 112 28.47 73.27 89.52
N VAL A 113 29.15 74.20 88.86
CA VAL A 113 29.45 74.10 87.42
C VAL A 113 30.38 72.90 87.15
N ALA A 114 31.39 72.66 87.99
CA ALA A 114 32.24 71.48 87.91
C ALA A 114 31.45 70.17 88.12
N GLU A 115 30.56 70.11 89.12
CA GLU A 115 29.74 68.92 89.39
C GLU A 115 28.76 68.61 88.24
N VAL A 116 28.21 69.64 87.58
CA VAL A 116 27.38 69.47 86.37
C VAL A 116 28.23 68.97 85.21
N ALA A 117 29.40 69.57 84.95
CA ALA A 117 30.31 69.15 83.88
C ALA A 117 30.84 67.71 84.10
N GLU A 118 31.08 67.28 85.35
CA GLU A 118 31.45 65.90 85.66
C GLU A 118 30.32 64.91 85.37
N LYS A 119 29.06 65.28 85.65
CA LYS A 119 27.89 64.46 85.30
C LYS A 119 27.67 64.38 83.80
N GLU A 120 27.84 65.49 83.06
CA GLU A 120 27.77 65.51 81.59
C GLU A 120 28.90 64.69 80.95
N VAL A 121 30.13 64.79 81.46
CA VAL A 121 31.25 63.93 81.03
C VAL A 121 30.99 62.47 81.40
N GLY A 122 30.31 62.20 82.52
CA GLY A 122 29.81 60.87 82.88
C GLY A 122 28.82 60.32 81.87
N SER A 123 27.74 61.06 81.56
CA SER A 123 26.73 60.63 80.60
C SER A 123 27.30 60.47 79.19
N LEU A 124 28.16 61.39 78.74
CA LEU A 124 28.85 61.28 77.45
C LEU A 124 29.79 60.07 77.37
N ARG A 125 30.44 59.67 78.49
CA ARG A 125 31.23 58.44 78.55
C ARG A 125 30.37 57.19 78.48
N GLU A 126 29.21 57.17 79.15
CA GLU A 126 28.25 56.08 79.03
C GLU A 126 27.63 55.99 77.63
N GLU A 127 27.29 57.12 77.02
CA GLU A 127 26.80 57.19 75.63
C GLU A 127 27.85 56.69 74.65
N LEU A 128 29.11 57.13 74.77
CA LEU A 128 30.22 56.63 73.96
C LEU A 128 30.49 55.13 74.18
N ALA A 129 30.28 54.61 75.39
CA ALA A 129 30.37 53.18 75.67
C ALA A 129 29.22 52.40 74.99
N ARG A 130 27.97 52.86 75.15
CA ARG A 130 26.78 52.31 74.46
C ARG A 130 26.93 52.36 72.94
N GLU A 131 27.50 53.43 72.39
CA GLU A 131 27.76 53.58 70.97
C GLU A 131 28.87 52.63 70.49
N LYS A 132 29.96 52.45 71.25
CA LYS A 132 31.00 51.46 70.95
C LYS A 132 30.48 50.03 70.98
N ASP A 133 29.66 49.68 71.97
CA ASP A 133 29.05 48.35 72.07
C ASP A 133 28.02 48.14 70.94
N SER A 134 27.23 49.16 70.61
CA SER A 134 26.34 49.17 69.45
C SER A 134 27.12 48.99 68.14
N HIS A 135 28.21 49.73 67.93
CA HIS A 135 29.08 49.63 66.76
C HIS A 135 29.80 48.28 66.68
N SER A 136 30.24 47.73 67.82
CA SER A 136 30.80 46.38 67.91
C SER A 136 29.76 45.34 67.50
N SER A 137 28.54 45.42 68.04
CA SER A 137 27.45 44.49 67.72
C SER A 137 26.95 44.60 66.27
N THR A 138 26.94 45.80 65.67
CA THR A 138 26.57 46.00 64.27
C THR A 138 27.69 45.55 63.34
N ARG A 139 28.97 45.78 63.69
CA ARG A 139 30.13 45.25 62.97
C ARG A 139 30.19 43.73 63.01
N GLN A 140 29.87 43.10 64.14
CA GLN A 140 29.75 41.65 64.26
C GLN A 140 28.59 41.10 63.42
N ARG A 141 27.41 41.74 63.48
CA ARG A 141 26.26 41.41 62.61
C ARG A 141 26.58 41.57 61.12
N LEU A 142 27.27 42.64 60.73
CA LEU A 142 27.72 42.87 59.36
C LEU A 142 28.74 41.81 58.91
N ALA A 143 29.70 41.46 59.77
CA ALA A 143 30.67 40.40 59.47
C ALA A 143 30.01 39.01 59.35
N ALA A 144 28.96 38.73 60.14
CA ALA A 144 28.14 37.53 60.00
C ALA A 144 27.36 37.55 58.68
N ALA A 145 26.64 38.64 58.38
CA ALA A 145 25.90 38.80 57.13
C ALA A 145 26.79 38.73 55.88
N VAL A 146 28.04 39.22 55.93
CA VAL A 146 29.01 39.09 54.83
C VAL A 146 29.51 37.65 54.67
N LYS A 147 29.64 36.88 55.76
CA LYS A 147 29.95 35.44 55.68
C LYS A 147 28.78 34.65 55.11
N GLU A 148 27.57 34.93 55.58
CA GLU A 148 26.33 34.33 55.09
C GLU A 148 26.10 34.64 53.61
N ALA A 149 26.26 35.91 53.19
CA ALA A 149 26.20 36.32 51.79
C ALA A 149 27.25 35.63 50.89
N LYS A 150 28.42 35.28 51.43
CA LYS A 150 29.41 34.47 50.70
C LYS A 150 28.98 33.02 50.57
N VAL A 151 28.41 32.43 51.63
CA VAL A 151 27.88 31.05 51.60
C VAL A 151 26.69 30.95 50.65
N THR A 152 25.75 31.90 50.69
CA THR A 152 24.63 31.93 49.73
C THR A 152 25.10 32.19 48.31
N ASN A 153 26.12 33.01 48.08
CA ASN A 153 26.70 33.19 46.74
C ASN A 153 27.37 31.91 46.22
N VAL A 154 28.10 31.15 47.05
CA VAL A 154 28.66 29.85 46.65
C VAL A 154 27.56 28.84 46.36
N MET A 155 26.56 28.73 47.25
CA MET A 155 25.38 27.87 47.03
C MET A 155 24.63 28.25 45.75
N ASN A 156 24.48 29.55 45.44
CA ASN A 156 23.85 30.00 44.20
C ASN A 156 24.68 29.66 42.94
N LEU A 157 26.02 29.66 43.03
CA LEU A 157 26.90 29.22 41.95
C LEU A 157 26.79 27.70 41.73
N GLU A 158 26.84 26.91 42.81
CA GLU A 158 26.64 25.46 42.76
C GLU A 158 25.24 25.11 42.20
N LEU A 159 24.18 25.77 42.68
CA LEU A 159 22.82 25.63 42.15
C LEU A 159 22.76 26.02 40.65
N ALA A 160 23.47 27.06 40.21
CA ALA A 160 23.53 27.44 38.80
C ALA A 160 24.31 26.43 37.94
N ASP A 161 25.36 25.79 38.49
CA ASP A 161 26.09 24.70 37.84
C ASP A 161 25.20 23.44 37.74
N TYR A 162 24.48 23.08 38.81
CA TYR A 162 23.50 22.00 38.78
C TYR A 162 22.34 22.29 37.81
N GLN A 163 21.82 23.51 37.78
CA GLN A 163 20.78 23.92 36.82
C GLN A 163 21.27 23.81 35.37
N ARG A 164 22.49 24.28 35.05
CA ARG A 164 23.08 24.13 33.71
C ARG A 164 23.34 22.67 33.35
N SER A 165 23.74 21.84 34.32
CA SER A 165 23.90 20.40 34.12
C SER A 165 22.56 19.69 33.87
N LEU A 166 21.51 20.05 34.63
CA LEU A 166 20.14 19.55 34.43
C LEU A 166 19.60 19.96 33.06
N GLN A 167 19.73 21.23 32.67
CA GLN A 167 19.33 21.70 31.34
C GLN A 167 20.07 20.94 30.23
N SER A 168 21.39 20.75 30.34
CA SER A 168 22.14 19.95 29.35
C SER A 168 21.72 18.47 29.33
N LEU A 169 21.30 17.91 30.46
CA LEU A 169 20.76 16.55 30.54
C LEU A 169 19.34 16.47 29.96
N GLU A 170 18.50 17.48 30.16
CA GLU A 170 17.16 17.60 29.57
C GLU A 170 17.24 17.79 28.05
N GLU A 171 18.15 18.62 27.54
CA GLU A 171 18.47 18.75 26.12
C GLU A 171 18.94 17.42 25.51
N LYS A 172 19.82 16.69 26.20
CA LYS A 172 20.26 15.35 25.75
C LYS A 172 19.13 14.32 25.81
N LEU A 173 18.27 14.36 26.83
CA LEU A 173 17.15 13.45 27.00
C LEU A 173 16.06 13.69 25.95
N THR A 174 15.83 14.95 25.57
CA THR A 174 14.87 15.34 24.52
C THR A 174 15.43 15.03 23.13
N ALA A 175 16.72 15.28 22.86
CA ALA A 175 17.38 14.85 21.64
C ALA A 175 17.35 13.32 21.47
N ALA A 176 17.70 12.55 22.51
CA ALA A 176 17.63 11.10 22.51
C ALA A 176 16.19 10.57 22.37
N HIS A 177 15.17 11.28 22.88
CA HIS A 177 13.77 10.95 22.60
C HIS A 177 13.42 11.20 21.13
N GLY A 178 13.91 12.29 20.53
CA GLY A 178 13.74 12.58 19.10
C GLY A 178 14.33 11.48 18.23
N GLU A 179 15.60 11.14 18.42
CA GLU A 179 16.28 10.04 17.71
C GLU A 179 15.55 8.69 17.91
N LEU A 180 15.04 8.42 19.11
CA LEU A 180 14.28 7.22 19.41
C LEU A 180 12.92 7.18 18.70
N GLU A 181 12.22 8.31 18.59
CA GLU A 181 10.98 8.39 17.81
C GLU A 181 11.24 8.29 16.31
N GLU A 182 12.28 8.93 15.77
CA GLU A 182 12.69 8.77 14.36
C GLU A 182 13.00 7.30 14.05
N ALA A 183 13.72 6.60 14.93
CA ALA A 183 13.99 5.17 14.80
C ALA A 183 12.73 4.29 14.96
N ARG A 184 11.74 4.71 15.76
CA ARG A 184 10.43 4.05 15.88
C ARG A 184 9.58 4.25 14.62
N GLU A 185 9.58 5.45 14.05
CA GLU A 185 8.92 5.76 12.79
C GLU A 185 9.53 4.98 11.63
N GLU A 186 10.86 4.93 11.54
CA GLU A 186 11.52 4.20 10.47
C GLU A 186 11.27 2.70 10.59
N ARG A 187 11.28 2.13 11.80
CA ARG A 187 10.84 0.75 12.03
C ARG A 187 9.39 0.53 11.58
N ARG A 188 8.49 1.49 11.81
CA ARG A 188 7.09 1.44 11.35
C ARG A 188 7.03 1.39 9.82
N ARG A 189 7.73 2.29 9.12
CA ARG A 189 7.84 2.32 7.65
C ARG A 189 8.39 1.01 7.08
N GLN A 190 9.41 0.42 7.72
CA GLN A 190 9.97 -0.86 7.29
C GLN A 190 9.01 -2.04 7.55
N LEU A 191 8.24 -2.04 8.63
CA LEU A 191 7.18 -3.03 8.89
C LEU A 191 6.04 -2.90 7.87
N ASP A 192 5.54 -1.69 7.62
CA ASP A 192 4.51 -1.42 6.60
C ASP A 192 4.98 -1.88 5.20
N LYS A 193 6.26 -1.64 4.88
CA LYS A 193 6.89 -2.13 3.65
C LYS A 193 6.97 -3.66 3.62
N MET A 194 7.41 -4.30 4.71
CA MET A 194 7.42 -5.77 4.81
C MET A 194 6.02 -6.36 4.60
N ASP A 195 4.98 -5.77 5.18
CA ASP A 195 3.61 -6.24 5.03
C ASP A 195 3.06 -6.01 3.62
N SER A 196 3.47 -4.94 2.94
CA SER A 196 3.16 -4.75 1.51
C SER A 196 3.82 -5.82 0.62
N MET A 197 5.11 -6.14 0.87
CA MET A 197 5.83 -7.18 0.13
C MET A 197 5.29 -8.58 0.44
N ARG A 198 4.85 -8.86 1.68
CA ARG A 198 4.16 -10.11 2.04
C ARG A 198 2.86 -10.28 1.25
N LYS A 199 2.02 -9.24 1.21
CA LYS A 199 0.77 -9.24 0.41
C LYS A 199 1.03 -9.45 -1.08
N GLU A 200 2.12 -8.87 -1.62
CA GLU A 200 2.52 -9.10 -3.00
C GLU A 200 2.99 -10.54 -3.23
N ILE A 201 3.79 -11.12 -2.33
CA ILE A 201 4.20 -12.53 -2.36
C ILE A 201 2.97 -13.46 -2.30
N ASP A 202 2.01 -13.18 -1.41
CA ASP A 202 0.77 -13.97 -1.29
C ASP A 202 -0.04 -13.90 -2.60
N LEU A 203 -0.22 -12.70 -3.16
CA LEU A 203 -0.90 -12.51 -4.45
C LEU A 203 -0.18 -13.23 -5.60
N LYS A 204 1.16 -13.18 -5.63
CA LYS A 204 1.97 -13.90 -6.65
C LYS A 204 1.89 -15.41 -6.48
N THR A 205 1.83 -15.90 -5.24
CA THR A 205 1.65 -17.32 -4.92
C THR A 205 0.27 -17.81 -5.37
N GLN A 206 -0.79 -17.04 -5.10
CA GLN A 206 -2.14 -17.33 -5.60
C GLN A 206 -2.21 -17.31 -7.15
N GLN A 207 -1.53 -16.35 -7.79
CA GLN A 207 -1.42 -16.31 -9.26
C GLN A 207 -0.71 -17.56 -9.81
N ALA A 208 0.38 -18.00 -9.17
CA ALA A 208 1.10 -19.21 -9.57
C ALA A 208 0.22 -20.48 -9.44
N ILE A 209 -0.46 -20.66 -8.31
CA ILE A 209 -1.39 -21.79 -8.10
C ILE A 209 -2.50 -21.78 -9.16
N SER A 210 -3.10 -20.62 -9.45
CA SER A 210 -4.15 -20.50 -10.48
C SER A 210 -3.66 -20.86 -11.89
N VAL A 211 -2.41 -20.52 -12.22
CA VAL A 211 -1.78 -20.93 -13.49
C VAL A 211 -1.49 -22.43 -13.51
N GLU A 212 -1.05 -23.01 -12.40
CA GLU A 212 -0.79 -24.44 -12.27
C GLU A 212 -2.08 -25.28 -12.38
N ASP A 213 -3.20 -24.81 -11.81
CA ASP A 213 -4.53 -25.38 -11.99
C ASP A 213 -5.04 -25.29 -13.44
N ARG A 214 -4.80 -24.18 -14.12
CA ARG A 214 -5.12 -24.05 -15.56
C ARG A 214 -4.25 -24.98 -16.40
N LEU A 215 -2.98 -25.15 -16.03
CA LEU A 215 -2.06 -26.06 -16.69
C LEU A 215 -2.43 -27.52 -16.46
N SER A 216 -2.90 -27.90 -15.27
CA SER A 216 -3.35 -29.26 -14.97
C SER A 216 -4.65 -29.60 -15.72
N LYS A 217 -5.61 -28.66 -15.76
CA LYS A 217 -6.86 -28.78 -16.54
C LYS A 217 -6.58 -28.91 -18.04
N THR A 218 -5.74 -28.05 -18.61
CA THR A 218 -5.38 -28.13 -20.04
C THR A 218 -4.59 -29.39 -20.39
N LYS A 219 -3.67 -29.85 -19.53
CA LYS A 219 -3.01 -31.17 -19.68
C LYS A 219 -4.01 -32.32 -19.66
N SER A 220 -5.01 -32.28 -18.78
CA SER A 220 -6.08 -33.29 -18.71
C SER A 220 -6.93 -33.32 -19.99
N LEU A 221 -7.36 -32.16 -20.49
CA LEU A 221 -8.07 -32.04 -21.77
C LEU A 221 -7.22 -32.51 -22.96
N TRP A 222 -5.93 -32.17 -22.98
CA TRP A 222 -4.99 -32.65 -24.01
C TRP A 222 -4.81 -34.17 -23.97
N MET A 223 -4.74 -34.79 -22.78
CA MET A 223 -4.68 -36.25 -22.67
C MET A 223 -5.99 -36.94 -23.06
N LYS A 224 -7.15 -36.34 -22.78
CA LYS A 224 -8.46 -36.84 -23.25
C LYS A 224 -8.56 -36.79 -24.78
N THR A 225 -8.35 -35.61 -25.37
CA THR A 225 -8.39 -35.41 -26.83
C THR A 225 -7.35 -36.24 -27.58
N LYS A 226 -6.15 -36.44 -27.01
CA LYS A 226 -5.16 -37.38 -27.54
C LYS A 226 -5.66 -38.83 -27.52
N LYS A 227 -6.25 -39.29 -26.41
CA LYS A 227 -6.82 -40.63 -26.29
C LYS A 227 -7.99 -40.85 -27.26
N GLU A 228 -8.83 -39.83 -27.46
CA GLU A 228 -9.91 -39.82 -28.44
C GLU A 228 -9.37 -39.88 -29.88
N LEU A 229 -8.31 -39.13 -30.19
CA LEU A 229 -7.62 -39.18 -31.49
C LEU A 229 -6.98 -40.54 -31.76
N ASP A 230 -6.31 -41.14 -30.77
CA ASP A 230 -5.70 -42.47 -30.91
C ASP A 230 -6.79 -43.56 -31.05
N ALA A 231 -7.94 -43.41 -30.40
CA ALA A 231 -9.10 -44.28 -30.59
C ALA A 231 -9.73 -44.12 -31.99
N ALA A 232 -9.90 -42.89 -32.47
CA ALA A 232 -10.41 -42.60 -33.81
C ALA A 232 -9.48 -43.14 -34.91
N ARG A 233 -8.16 -43.03 -34.74
CA ARG A 233 -7.17 -43.65 -35.64
C ARG A 233 -7.25 -45.18 -35.66
N LYS A 234 -7.55 -45.81 -34.50
CA LYS A 234 -7.75 -47.26 -34.43
C LYS A 234 -9.00 -47.67 -35.21
N THR A 235 -10.12 -46.97 -35.03
CA THR A 235 -11.36 -47.26 -35.79
C THR A 235 -11.22 -46.93 -37.28
N GLU A 236 -10.46 -45.89 -37.64
CA GLU A 236 -10.10 -45.62 -39.03
C GLU A 236 -9.31 -46.78 -39.66
N GLY A 237 -8.29 -47.31 -38.95
CA GLY A 237 -7.53 -48.48 -39.40
C GLY A 237 -8.40 -49.75 -39.54
N GLU A 238 -9.31 -49.99 -38.58
CA GLU A 238 -10.27 -51.09 -38.66
C GLU A 238 -11.22 -50.94 -39.86
N LEU A 239 -11.71 -49.72 -40.13
CA LEU A 239 -12.52 -49.41 -41.31
C LEU A 239 -11.74 -49.54 -42.61
N GLN A 240 -10.46 -49.13 -42.67
CA GLN A 240 -9.63 -49.31 -43.87
C GLN A 240 -9.42 -50.81 -44.18
N VAL A 241 -9.21 -51.65 -43.17
CA VAL A 241 -9.13 -53.11 -43.35
C VAL A 241 -10.47 -53.69 -43.82
N ALA A 242 -11.59 -53.24 -43.27
CA ALA A 242 -12.93 -53.66 -43.70
C ALA A 242 -13.27 -53.19 -45.13
N MET A 243 -12.85 -51.98 -45.52
CA MET A 243 -12.98 -51.51 -46.91
C MET A 243 -12.14 -52.35 -47.88
N ALA A 244 -10.92 -52.72 -47.49
CA ALA A 244 -10.05 -53.57 -48.30
C ALA A 244 -10.63 -54.99 -48.47
N SER A 245 -11.19 -55.59 -47.42
CA SER A 245 -11.83 -56.92 -47.52
C SER A 245 -13.13 -56.88 -48.32
N LEU A 246 -13.95 -55.84 -48.16
CA LEU A 246 -15.18 -55.67 -48.95
C LEU A 246 -14.86 -55.41 -50.44
N ALA A 247 -13.80 -54.65 -50.74
CA ALA A 247 -13.33 -54.46 -52.11
C ALA A 247 -12.79 -55.75 -52.74
N ALA A 248 -12.12 -56.61 -51.96
CA ALA A 248 -11.70 -57.93 -52.42
C ALA A 248 -12.90 -58.84 -52.71
N GLN A 249 -13.90 -58.87 -51.82
CA GLN A 249 -15.17 -59.60 -52.03
C GLN A 249 -15.95 -59.11 -53.26
N LEU A 250 -15.98 -57.79 -53.49
CA LEU A 250 -16.60 -57.21 -54.68
C LEU A 250 -15.92 -57.72 -55.97
N GLU A 251 -14.59 -57.82 -55.97
CA GLU A 251 -13.84 -58.29 -57.14
C GLU A 251 -13.97 -59.80 -57.35
N THR A 252 -14.11 -60.62 -56.30
CA THR A 252 -14.41 -62.06 -56.44
C THR A 252 -15.82 -62.29 -57.00
N GLU A 253 -16.84 -61.64 -56.42
CA GLU A 253 -18.23 -61.69 -56.92
C GLU A 253 -18.32 -61.24 -58.38
N LYS A 254 -17.56 -60.19 -58.75
CA LYS A 254 -17.45 -59.71 -60.13
C LYS A 254 -16.79 -60.73 -61.06
N GLN A 255 -15.77 -61.46 -60.60
CA GLN A 255 -15.16 -62.55 -61.37
C GLN A 255 -16.11 -63.73 -61.55
N GLU A 256 -16.85 -64.13 -60.51
CA GLU A 256 -17.87 -65.19 -60.58
C GLU A 256 -19.04 -64.82 -61.50
N ALA A 257 -19.46 -63.54 -61.50
CA ALA A 257 -20.46 -63.02 -62.42
C ALA A 257 -19.99 -63.03 -63.89
N GLU A 258 -18.72 -62.71 -64.16
CA GLU A 258 -18.15 -62.83 -65.51
C GLU A 258 -17.96 -64.30 -65.94
N GLN A 259 -17.56 -65.21 -65.03
CA GLN A 259 -17.54 -66.65 -65.31
C GLN A 259 -18.94 -67.16 -65.68
N SER A 260 -19.97 -66.79 -64.91
CA SER A 260 -21.36 -67.13 -65.18
C SER A 260 -21.86 -66.60 -66.54
N LYS A 261 -21.41 -65.42 -66.98
CA LYS A 261 -21.68 -64.90 -68.33
C LYS A 261 -21.00 -65.73 -69.43
N VAL A 262 -19.77 -66.18 -69.21
CA VAL A 262 -19.06 -67.05 -70.16
C VAL A 262 -19.74 -68.43 -70.26
N GLU A 263 -20.14 -69.00 -69.12
CA GLU A 263 -20.88 -70.28 -69.09
C GLU A 263 -22.22 -70.18 -69.83
N THR A 264 -23.03 -69.16 -69.52
CA THR A 264 -24.32 -68.93 -70.20
C THR A 264 -24.17 -68.66 -71.69
N ALA A 265 -23.13 -67.94 -72.13
CA ALA A 265 -22.78 -67.80 -73.54
C ALA A 265 -22.41 -69.16 -74.19
N SER A 266 -21.63 -69.99 -73.49
CA SER A 266 -21.25 -71.32 -73.99
C SER A 266 -22.45 -72.28 -74.13
N LEU A 267 -23.37 -72.27 -73.15
CA LEU A 267 -24.61 -73.04 -73.19
C LEU A 267 -25.54 -72.54 -74.29
N THR A 268 -25.60 -71.22 -74.51
CA THR A 268 -26.37 -70.62 -75.61
C THR A 268 -25.82 -71.04 -76.97
N ALA A 269 -24.49 -71.03 -77.15
CA ALA A 269 -23.85 -71.51 -78.39
C ALA A 269 -24.10 -73.02 -78.62
N LYS A 270 -24.04 -73.83 -77.55
CA LYS A 270 -24.35 -75.27 -77.63
C LYS A 270 -25.82 -75.53 -77.98
N LEU A 271 -26.75 -74.75 -77.40
CA LEU A 271 -28.17 -74.76 -77.77
C LEU A 271 -28.37 -74.40 -79.25
N GLN A 272 -27.74 -73.34 -79.75
CA GLN A 272 -27.81 -72.96 -81.17
C GLN A 272 -27.26 -74.05 -82.09
N SER A 273 -26.16 -74.71 -81.72
CA SER A 273 -25.61 -75.83 -82.48
C SER A 273 -26.56 -77.04 -82.51
N MET A 274 -27.20 -77.38 -81.38
CA MET A 274 -28.17 -78.47 -81.30
C MET A 274 -29.46 -78.13 -82.06
N GLN A 275 -29.92 -76.88 -81.99
CA GLN A 275 -31.04 -76.35 -82.77
C GLN A 275 -30.76 -76.48 -84.27
N GLN A 276 -29.60 -76.02 -84.73
CA GLN A 276 -29.19 -76.10 -86.13
C GLN A 276 -29.04 -77.55 -86.62
N GLN A 277 -28.51 -78.44 -85.78
CA GLN A 277 -28.47 -79.88 -86.08
C GLN A 277 -29.89 -80.46 -86.21
N SER A 278 -30.79 -80.13 -85.27
CA SER A 278 -32.20 -80.54 -85.32
C SER A 278 -32.88 -80.05 -86.60
N ASP A 279 -32.80 -78.74 -86.90
CA ASP A 279 -33.38 -78.13 -88.10
C ASP A 279 -32.82 -78.74 -89.39
N SER A 280 -31.52 -79.06 -89.43
CA SER A 280 -30.91 -79.77 -90.56
C SER A 280 -31.47 -81.19 -90.73
N SER A 281 -31.69 -81.92 -89.62
CA SER A 281 -32.26 -83.27 -89.63
C SER A 281 -33.73 -83.25 -90.04
N VAL A 282 -34.52 -82.27 -89.56
CA VAL A 282 -35.90 -82.03 -89.99
C VAL A 282 -35.95 -81.68 -91.47
N GLY A 283 -35.03 -80.86 -91.97
CA GLY A 283 -34.91 -80.55 -93.39
C GLY A 283 -34.55 -81.75 -94.26
N VAL A 284 -33.72 -82.69 -93.77
CA VAL A 284 -33.44 -83.97 -94.44
C VAL A 284 -34.66 -84.88 -94.41
N LEU A 285 -35.32 -85.04 -93.26
CA LEU A 285 -36.51 -85.87 -93.11
C LEU A 285 -37.69 -85.34 -93.94
N GLN A 286 -37.89 -84.03 -94.03
CA GLN A 286 -38.90 -83.46 -94.95
C GLN A 286 -38.59 -83.76 -96.42
N LYS A 287 -37.31 -83.75 -96.82
CA LYS A 287 -36.91 -84.13 -98.20
C LYS A 287 -37.15 -85.62 -98.46
N THR A 288 -36.86 -86.51 -97.50
CA THR A 288 -37.11 -87.95 -97.66
C THR A 288 -38.60 -88.26 -97.65
N VAL A 289 -39.40 -87.64 -96.77
CA VAL A 289 -40.86 -87.74 -96.75
C VAL A 289 -41.44 -87.30 -98.09
N ARG A 290 -41.10 -86.10 -98.61
CA ARG A 290 -41.57 -85.65 -99.94
C ARG A 290 -41.16 -86.60 -101.08
N SER A 291 -39.98 -87.20 -101.00
CA SER A 291 -39.55 -88.22 -101.98
C SER A 291 -40.36 -89.52 -101.86
N LEU A 292 -40.69 -89.96 -100.65
CA LEU A 292 -41.52 -91.14 -100.39
C LEU A 292 -42.98 -90.88 -100.78
N GLU A 293 -43.52 -89.69 -100.53
CA GLU A 293 -44.84 -89.24 -101.00
C GLU A 293 -44.91 -89.26 -102.53
N HIS A 294 -43.89 -88.73 -103.23
CA HIS A 294 -43.82 -88.80 -104.69
C HIS A 294 -43.72 -90.25 -105.20
N LYS A 295 -42.93 -91.12 -104.53
CA LYS A 295 -42.85 -92.54 -104.89
C LYS A 295 -44.17 -93.27 -104.63
N LEU A 296 -44.86 -92.94 -103.54
CA LEU A 296 -46.18 -93.49 -103.21
C LEU A 296 -47.23 -93.04 -104.22
N ALA A 297 -47.25 -91.77 -104.60
CA ALA A 297 -48.14 -91.24 -105.63
C ALA A 297 -47.88 -91.88 -107.01
N ALA A 298 -46.61 -92.08 -107.38
CA ALA A 298 -46.23 -92.82 -108.58
C ALA A 298 -46.71 -94.28 -108.51
N ALA A 299 -46.43 -94.99 -107.41
CA ALA A 299 -46.89 -96.36 -107.21
C ALA A 299 -48.42 -96.49 -107.14
N GLN A 300 -49.14 -95.47 -106.66
CA GLN A 300 -50.61 -95.40 -106.72
C GLN A 300 -51.12 -95.17 -108.14
N SER A 301 -50.40 -94.38 -108.95
CA SER A 301 -50.69 -94.22 -110.38
C SER A 301 -50.41 -95.52 -111.17
N GLU A 302 -49.31 -96.22 -110.86
CA GLU A 302 -48.99 -97.53 -111.41
C GLU A 302 -50.00 -98.60 -110.95
N LEU A 303 -50.45 -98.57 -109.69
CA LEU A 303 -51.48 -99.47 -109.17
C LEU A 303 -52.84 -99.21 -109.81
N THR A 304 -53.25 -97.95 -110.00
CA THR A 304 -54.54 -97.62 -110.63
C THR A 304 -54.52 -97.92 -112.13
N THR A 305 -53.43 -97.63 -112.85
CA THR A 305 -53.27 -98.06 -114.25
C THR A 305 -53.21 -99.59 -114.36
N SER A 306 -52.54 -100.28 -113.44
CA SER A 306 -52.53 -101.75 -113.37
C SER A 306 -53.91 -102.31 -113.02
N GLN A 307 -54.68 -101.66 -112.15
CA GLN A 307 -56.08 -102.03 -111.85
C GLN A 307 -57.00 -101.80 -113.05
N ILE A 308 -56.77 -100.73 -113.84
CA ILE A 308 -57.49 -100.52 -115.09
C ILE A 308 -57.13 -101.62 -116.10
N SER A 309 -55.85 -101.91 -116.32
CA SER A 309 -55.44 -103.02 -117.21
C SER A 309 -55.86 -104.38 -116.68
N LEU A 310 -55.97 -104.56 -115.36
CA LEU A 310 -56.41 -105.81 -114.73
C LEU A 310 -57.93 -105.93 -114.72
N SER A 311 -58.70 -104.84 -114.66
CA SER A 311 -60.16 -104.88 -114.86
C SER A 311 -60.52 -105.10 -116.34
N GLN A 312 -59.74 -104.54 -117.27
CA GLN A 312 -59.77 -104.90 -118.70
C GLN A 312 -59.39 -106.38 -118.89
N CYS A 313 -58.27 -106.82 -118.33
CA CYS A 313 -57.84 -108.22 -118.38
C CYS A 313 -58.77 -109.15 -117.60
N GLN A 314 -59.54 -108.67 -116.60
CA GLN A 314 -60.60 -109.42 -115.93
C GLN A 314 -61.89 -109.43 -116.74
N GLN A 315 -62.16 -108.41 -117.55
CA GLN A 315 -63.24 -108.42 -118.53
C GLN A 315 -62.90 -109.42 -119.63
N ASP A 316 -61.69 -109.36 -120.18
CA ASP A 316 -61.15 -110.34 -121.12
C ASP A 316 -60.99 -111.73 -120.53
N TYR A 317 -60.62 -111.83 -119.25
CA TYR A 317 -60.60 -113.09 -118.51
C TYR A 317 -61.98 -113.56 -118.16
N ASN A 318 -63.01 -112.72 -117.95
CA ASN A 318 -64.38 -113.19 -117.81
C ASN A 318 -64.91 -113.64 -119.17
N ASN A 319 -64.59 -112.93 -120.26
CA ASN A 319 -64.79 -113.37 -121.63
C ASN A 319 -64.02 -114.68 -121.92
N TYR A 320 -62.87 -114.91 -121.29
CA TYR A 320 -62.03 -116.11 -121.42
C TYR A 320 -62.34 -117.19 -120.38
N LYS A 321 -63.06 -116.88 -119.30
CA LYS A 321 -63.56 -117.80 -118.27
C LYS A 321 -64.92 -118.32 -118.71
N ILE A 322 -65.72 -117.52 -119.41
CA ILE A 322 -66.75 -118.05 -120.31
C ILE A 322 -66.11 -119.07 -121.30
N ARG A 323 -64.86 -118.85 -121.75
CA ARG A 323 -64.06 -119.81 -122.53
C ARG A 323 -63.22 -120.85 -121.72
N VAL A 324 -63.14 -120.80 -120.37
CA VAL A 324 -62.21 -121.64 -119.55
C VAL A 324 -62.80 -122.26 -118.29
N HIS A 325 -63.89 -121.71 -117.75
CA HIS A 325 -64.92 -122.54 -117.10
C HIS A 325 -65.47 -123.59 -118.10
N SER A 326 -65.29 -123.37 -119.40
CA SER A 326 -65.47 -124.36 -120.47
C SER A 326 -64.29 -125.35 -120.63
N VAL A 327 -63.11 -125.11 -120.05
CA VAL A 327 -61.86 -125.86 -120.38
C VAL A 327 -61.18 -126.48 -119.16
N LEU A 328 -60.90 -125.70 -118.11
CA LEU A 328 -59.97 -126.10 -117.04
C LEU A 328 -60.41 -125.48 -115.70
N LYS A 329 -60.93 -126.22 -114.71
CA LYS A 329 -60.92 -127.68 -114.48
C LYS A 329 -59.52 -128.32 -114.39
N GLN A 330 -58.55 -127.68 -113.74
CA GLN A 330 -57.39 -128.37 -113.10
C GLN A 330 -56.57 -127.49 -112.11
N LYS A 331 -56.72 -127.79 -110.81
CA LYS A 331 -55.71 -127.91 -109.71
C LYS A 331 -54.48 -126.96 -109.53
N SER A 332 -54.56 -126.10 -108.50
CA SER A 332 -53.81 -126.10 -107.19
C SER A 332 -52.30 -126.48 -107.02
N GLY A 333 -51.55 -125.72 -106.17
CA GLY A 333 -50.52 -126.24 -105.21
C GLY A 333 -49.22 -125.42 -104.95
N GLY A 334 -48.72 -125.33 -103.69
CA GLY A 334 -47.37 -124.82 -103.25
C GLY A 334 -46.37 -125.97 -102.91
N PRO A 335 -45.50 -126.00 -101.85
CA PRO A 335 -44.94 -124.98 -100.89
C PRO A 335 -43.42 -125.20 -100.44
N SER A 336 -42.93 -124.51 -99.37
CA SER A 336 -41.72 -124.75 -98.48
C SER A 336 -40.27 -124.78 -99.08
N ALA A 337 -39.11 -124.45 -98.44
CA ALA A 337 -38.63 -123.93 -97.12
C ALA A 337 -38.21 -124.91 -95.96
N ALA A 338 -36.92 -124.89 -95.49
CA ALA A 338 -36.37 -125.37 -94.18
C ALA A 338 -34.81 -125.17 -93.95
N GLU A 339 -34.32 -123.99 -93.49
CA GLU A 339 -32.85 -123.76 -93.23
C GLU A 339 -32.47 -123.10 -91.87
N ILE A 340 -33.44 -122.73 -91.03
CA ILE A 340 -33.28 -121.70 -89.97
C ILE A 340 -32.44 -122.12 -88.72
N SER A 341 -32.01 -123.37 -88.59
CA SER A 341 -31.61 -123.93 -87.27
C SER A 341 -30.15 -123.71 -86.83
N THR A 342 -29.26 -123.16 -87.65
CA THR A 342 -27.81 -123.10 -87.37
C THR A 342 -27.33 -121.78 -86.78
N GLU A 343 -27.87 -120.65 -87.22
CA GLU A 343 -27.41 -119.30 -86.82
C GLU A 343 -27.60 -119.01 -85.32
N ILE A 344 -28.68 -119.53 -84.73
CA ILE A 344 -29.08 -119.32 -83.33
C ILE A 344 -28.00 -119.77 -82.32
N ARG A 345 -27.06 -120.65 -82.72
CA ARG A 345 -26.07 -121.20 -81.78
C ARG A 345 -24.85 -120.31 -81.57
N GLN A 346 -24.50 -119.45 -82.53
CA GLN A 346 -23.30 -118.61 -82.46
C GLN A 346 -23.55 -117.30 -81.69
N THR A 347 -24.79 -116.83 -81.64
CA THR A 347 -25.16 -115.57 -80.97
C THR A 347 -24.95 -115.63 -79.45
N PHE A 348 -25.31 -116.75 -78.80
CA PHE A 348 -25.24 -116.89 -77.34
C PHE A 348 -23.81 -116.93 -76.77
N GLU A 349 -22.81 -117.37 -77.54
CA GLU A 349 -21.44 -117.48 -77.04
C GLU A 349 -20.73 -116.11 -76.98
N ALA A 350 -21.05 -115.22 -77.92
CA ALA A 350 -20.59 -113.83 -77.90
C ALA A 350 -21.19 -113.04 -76.71
N GLU A 351 -22.47 -113.27 -76.42
CA GLU A 351 -23.23 -112.62 -75.35
C GLU A 351 -22.62 -112.89 -73.95
N ILE A 352 -22.13 -114.12 -73.72
CA ILE A 352 -21.46 -114.51 -72.46
C ILE A 352 -20.11 -113.78 -72.26
N LEU A 353 -19.37 -113.50 -73.35
CA LEU A 353 -18.11 -112.75 -73.26
C LEU A 353 -18.36 -111.27 -73.00
N GLN A 354 -19.39 -110.69 -73.63
CA GLN A 354 -19.80 -109.31 -73.37
C GLN A 354 -20.20 -109.11 -71.90
N LEU A 355 -21.06 -109.97 -71.36
CA LEU A 355 -21.48 -109.91 -69.95
C LEU A 355 -20.31 -110.02 -68.95
N LYS A 356 -19.21 -110.70 -69.30
CA LYS A 356 -17.99 -110.73 -68.48
C LYS A 356 -17.22 -109.41 -68.47
N VAL A 357 -17.17 -108.71 -69.59
CA VAL A 357 -16.53 -107.38 -69.67
C VAL A 357 -17.37 -106.37 -68.88
N GLU A 358 -18.68 -106.36 -69.08
CA GLU A 358 -19.62 -105.50 -68.33
C GLU A 358 -19.55 -105.74 -66.80
N LEU A 359 -19.39 -107.01 -66.38
CA LEU A 359 -19.17 -107.36 -64.96
C LEU A 359 -17.81 -106.87 -64.42
N GLN A 360 -16.77 -106.87 -65.25
CA GLN A 360 -15.44 -106.35 -64.87
C GLN A 360 -15.48 -104.82 -64.76
N ASP A 361 -16.07 -104.14 -65.75
CA ASP A 361 -16.18 -102.68 -65.80
C ASP A 361 -17.03 -102.15 -64.64
N SER A 362 -18.22 -102.71 -64.41
CA SER A 362 -19.07 -102.35 -63.27
C SER A 362 -18.38 -102.57 -61.91
N LYS A 363 -17.52 -103.60 -61.79
CA LYS A 363 -16.69 -103.79 -60.60
C LYS A 363 -15.61 -102.71 -60.43
N THR A 364 -14.99 -102.25 -61.52
CA THR A 364 -14.03 -101.13 -61.45
C THR A 364 -14.71 -99.80 -61.11
N GLN A 365 -15.89 -99.53 -61.68
CA GLN A 365 -16.71 -98.36 -61.36
C GLN A 365 -17.17 -98.37 -59.90
N LEU A 366 -17.55 -99.54 -59.37
CA LEU A 366 -17.86 -99.67 -57.94
C LEU A 366 -16.65 -99.34 -57.06
N SER A 367 -15.43 -99.75 -57.46
CA SER A 367 -14.22 -99.44 -56.70
C SER A 367 -13.80 -97.97 -56.76
N SER A 368 -14.01 -97.27 -57.89
CA SER A 368 -13.74 -95.82 -57.95
C SER A 368 -14.78 -95.04 -57.15
N ALA A 369 -16.08 -95.39 -57.28
CA ALA A 369 -17.14 -94.75 -56.51
C ALA A 369 -17.00 -94.94 -54.98
N LEU A 370 -16.40 -96.06 -54.53
CA LEU A 370 -16.04 -96.26 -53.12
C LEU A 370 -14.87 -95.37 -52.68
N ALA A 371 -13.85 -95.19 -53.52
CA ALA A 371 -12.72 -94.30 -53.21
C ALA A 371 -13.16 -92.82 -53.18
N GLU A 372 -14.00 -92.40 -54.14
CA GLU A 372 -14.62 -91.07 -54.17
C GLU A 372 -15.49 -90.83 -52.92
N LEU A 373 -16.23 -91.85 -52.45
CA LEU A 373 -17.00 -91.77 -51.22
C LEU A 373 -16.11 -91.63 -49.98
N GLU A 374 -15.00 -92.38 -49.90
CA GLU A 374 -14.02 -92.25 -48.81
C GLU A 374 -13.41 -90.84 -48.77
N GLU A 375 -12.98 -90.31 -49.92
CA GLU A 375 -12.44 -88.94 -50.05
C GLU A 375 -13.46 -87.89 -49.56
N VAL A 376 -14.70 -87.93 -50.05
CA VAL A 376 -15.78 -87.02 -49.61
C VAL A 376 -16.10 -87.16 -48.12
N THR A 377 -15.98 -88.35 -47.52
CA THR A 377 -16.17 -88.51 -46.06
C THR A 377 -15.03 -87.89 -45.25
N GLU A 378 -13.79 -87.93 -45.73
CA GLU A 378 -12.64 -87.31 -45.07
C GLU A 378 -12.69 -85.77 -45.22
N GLU A 379 -13.09 -85.25 -46.38
CA GLU A 379 -13.42 -83.83 -46.58
C GLU A 379 -14.54 -83.37 -45.65
N HIS A 380 -15.64 -84.12 -45.55
CA HIS A 380 -16.74 -83.76 -44.65
C HIS A 380 -16.30 -83.79 -43.17
N ARG A 381 -15.45 -84.74 -42.79
CA ARG A 381 -14.87 -84.85 -41.45
C ARG A 381 -13.95 -83.66 -41.12
N THR A 382 -13.06 -83.29 -42.03
CA THR A 382 -12.15 -82.14 -41.86
C THR A 382 -12.92 -80.82 -41.85
N LEU A 383 -13.89 -80.63 -42.75
CA LEU A 383 -14.77 -79.47 -42.77
C LEU A 383 -15.59 -79.35 -41.47
N THR A 384 -16.15 -80.45 -40.97
CA THR A 384 -16.86 -80.45 -39.68
C THR A 384 -15.94 -80.07 -38.52
N SER A 385 -14.69 -80.58 -38.51
CA SER A 385 -13.71 -80.24 -37.48
C SER A 385 -13.31 -78.76 -37.52
N THR A 386 -13.08 -78.19 -38.70
CA THR A 386 -12.75 -76.76 -38.84
C THR A 386 -13.94 -75.87 -38.46
N HIS A 387 -15.17 -76.25 -38.84
CA HIS A 387 -16.39 -75.54 -38.44
C HIS A 387 -16.58 -75.56 -36.91
N GLN A 388 -16.36 -76.71 -36.26
CA GLN A 388 -16.45 -76.82 -34.81
C GLN A 388 -15.37 -75.99 -34.08
N GLN A 389 -14.15 -75.93 -34.63
CA GLN A 389 -13.08 -75.07 -34.12
C GLN A 389 -13.40 -73.57 -34.33
N LEU A 390 -13.99 -73.19 -35.47
CA LEU A 390 -14.44 -71.82 -35.73
C LEU A 390 -15.57 -71.41 -34.77
N LEU A 391 -16.53 -72.30 -34.49
CA LEU A 391 -17.56 -72.09 -33.47
C LEU A 391 -16.96 -71.86 -32.08
N GLN A 392 -15.99 -72.67 -31.66
CA GLN A 392 -15.32 -72.50 -30.36
C GLN A 392 -14.53 -71.18 -30.27
N THR A 393 -13.80 -70.81 -31.33
CA THR A 393 -13.06 -69.53 -31.37
C THR A 393 -14.00 -68.32 -31.38
N SER A 394 -15.09 -68.38 -32.15
CA SER A 394 -16.15 -67.36 -32.13
C SER A 394 -16.80 -67.25 -30.74
N GLN A 395 -17.14 -68.37 -30.09
CA GLN A 395 -17.81 -68.34 -28.78
C GLN A 395 -16.88 -67.91 -27.63
N THR A 396 -15.58 -68.21 -27.71
CA THR A 396 -14.58 -67.67 -26.77
C THR A 396 -14.32 -66.19 -26.99
N GLN A 397 -14.29 -65.72 -28.25
CA GLN A 397 -14.24 -64.28 -28.57
C GLN A 397 -15.48 -63.55 -28.04
N LEU A 398 -16.69 -64.07 -28.32
CA LEU A 398 -17.96 -63.46 -27.93
C LEU A 398 -18.11 -63.40 -26.41
N SER A 399 -17.75 -64.46 -25.68
CA SER A 399 -17.73 -64.42 -24.20
C SER A 399 -16.67 -63.44 -23.65
N SER A 400 -15.51 -63.31 -24.29
CA SER A 400 -14.51 -62.31 -23.89
C SER A 400 -14.99 -60.86 -24.15
N ALA A 401 -15.69 -60.62 -25.25
CA ALA A 401 -16.27 -59.32 -25.59
C ALA A 401 -17.41 -58.95 -24.64
N SER A 402 -18.33 -59.88 -24.32
CA SER A 402 -19.38 -59.68 -23.32
C SER A 402 -18.81 -59.34 -21.94
N ARG A 403 -17.72 -60.01 -21.53
CA ARG A 403 -17.04 -59.70 -20.27
C ARG A 403 -16.38 -58.31 -20.30
N GLN A 404 -15.75 -57.92 -21.40
CA GLN A 404 -15.18 -56.57 -21.55
C GLN A 404 -16.26 -55.48 -21.50
N LEU A 405 -17.44 -55.75 -22.06
CA LEU A 405 -18.60 -54.88 -21.98
C LEU A 405 -19.09 -54.75 -20.53
N GLU A 406 -19.29 -55.86 -19.81
CA GLU A 406 -19.70 -55.86 -18.39
C GLU A 406 -18.67 -55.14 -17.50
N GLU A 407 -17.36 -55.34 -17.74
CA GLU A 407 -16.29 -54.61 -17.04
C GLU A 407 -16.24 -53.12 -17.42
N ALA A 408 -16.69 -52.72 -18.62
CA ALA A 408 -16.82 -51.31 -19.02
C ALA A 408 -18.06 -50.66 -18.38
N GLU A 409 -19.22 -51.32 -18.41
CA GLU A 409 -20.45 -50.89 -17.75
C GLU A 409 -20.27 -50.77 -16.23
N SER A 410 -19.57 -51.71 -15.59
CA SER A 410 -19.24 -51.68 -14.16
C SER A 410 -18.30 -50.54 -13.78
N ARG A 411 -17.41 -50.12 -14.70
CA ARG A 411 -16.54 -48.93 -14.52
C ARG A 411 -17.32 -47.65 -14.71
N HIS A 412 -18.05 -47.53 -15.81
CA HIS A 412 -18.91 -46.37 -16.09
C HIS A 412 -19.95 -46.16 -14.97
N GLY A 413 -20.53 -47.23 -14.44
CA GLY A 413 -21.45 -47.19 -13.30
C GLY A 413 -20.80 -46.83 -11.95
N ARG A 414 -19.47 -46.98 -11.79
CA ARG A 414 -18.73 -46.40 -10.65
C ARG A 414 -18.45 -44.93 -10.86
N GLU A 415 -17.85 -44.59 -12.01
CA GLU A 415 -17.52 -43.20 -12.39
C GLU A 415 -18.77 -42.30 -12.35
N SER A 416 -19.92 -42.80 -12.80
CA SER A 416 -21.20 -42.07 -12.74
C SER A 416 -21.71 -41.85 -11.31
N ARG A 417 -21.48 -42.78 -10.38
CA ARG A 417 -21.81 -42.60 -8.94
C ARG A 417 -20.87 -41.60 -8.29
N GLU A 418 -19.57 -41.71 -8.54
CA GLU A 418 -18.56 -40.77 -8.05
C GLU A 418 -18.85 -39.34 -8.54
N GLN A 419 -19.23 -39.18 -9.81
CA GLN A 419 -19.69 -37.90 -10.36
C GLN A 419 -20.97 -37.40 -9.69
N ALA A 420 -21.96 -38.27 -9.44
CA ALA A 420 -23.19 -37.90 -8.75
C ALA A 420 -22.94 -37.47 -7.30
N GLU A 421 -22.03 -38.15 -6.58
CA GLU A 421 -21.61 -37.80 -5.22
C GLU A 421 -20.88 -36.45 -5.18
N VAL A 422 -19.95 -36.19 -6.11
CA VAL A 422 -19.28 -34.88 -6.23
C VAL A 422 -20.28 -33.76 -6.57
N ILE A 423 -21.23 -34.00 -7.47
CA ILE A 423 -22.31 -33.04 -7.77
C ILE A 423 -23.17 -32.78 -6.53
N GLN A 424 -23.45 -33.80 -5.71
CA GLN A 424 -24.20 -33.64 -4.47
C GLN A 424 -23.42 -32.83 -3.43
N GLN A 425 -22.11 -33.06 -3.28
CA GLN A 425 -21.24 -32.29 -2.39
C GLN A 425 -21.17 -30.82 -2.81
N LEU A 426 -20.93 -30.53 -4.09
CA LEU A 426 -20.92 -29.16 -4.62
C LEU A 426 -22.28 -28.45 -4.42
N ARG A 427 -23.39 -29.17 -4.56
CA ARG A 427 -24.73 -28.64 -4.25
C ARG A 427 -24.91 -28.32 -2.77
N GLN A 428 -24.36 -29.13 -1.86
CA GLN A 428 -24.38 -28.86 -0.42
C GLN A 428 -23.53 -27.63 -0.09
N GLU A 429 -22.30 -27.55 -0.62
CA GLU A 429 -21.41 -26.39 -0.43
C GLU A 429 -22.04 -25.08 -0.91
N VAL A 430 -22.68 -25.08 -2.10
CA VAL A 430 -23.42 -23.91 -2.61
C VAL A 430 -24.57 -23.51 -1.68
N VAL A 431 -25.29 -24.47 -1.08
CA VAL A 431 -26.38 -24.17 -0.11
C VAL A 431 -25.80 -23.61 1.19
N GLU A 432 -24.76 -24.21 1.74
CA GLU A 432 -24.09 -23.74 2.96
C GLU A 432 -23.55 -22.31 2.78
N VAL A 433 -22.83 -22.05 1.69
CA VAL A 433 -22.33 -20.71 1.34
C VAL A 433 -23.49 -19.72 1.19
N THR A 434 -24.58 -20.11 0.50
CA THR A 434 -25.78 -19.27 0.36
C THR A 434 -26.43 -18.94 1.71
N ASP A 435 -26.51 -19.91 2.62
CA ASP A 435 -27.08 -19.71 3.95
C ASP A 435 -26.17 -18.86 4.85
N THR A 436 -24.84 -18.97 4.74
CA THR A 436 -23.91 -18.04 5.44
C THR A 436 -24.05 -16.60 4.95
N PHE A 437 -24.12 -16.36 3.63
CA PHE A 437 -24.38 -15.03 3.10
C PHE A 437 -25.77 -14.50 3.47
N ARG A 438 -26.79 -15.36 3.51
CA ARG A 438 -28.12 -14.99 4.01
C ARG A 438 -28.07 -14.57 5.48
N GLY A 439 -27.33 -15.28 6.33
CA GLY A 439 -27.13 -14.92 7.75
C GLY A 439 -26.36 -13.61 7.93
N GLN A 440 -25.34 -13.35 7.10
CA GLN A 440 -24.63 -12.06 7.09
C GLN A 440 -25.55 -10.91 6.66
N LEU A 441 -26.38 -11.10 5.63
CA LEU A 441 -27.38 -10.10 5.22
C LEU A 441 -28.42 -9.84 6.31
N GLN A 442 -28.91 -10.88 6.99
CA GLN A 442 -29.86 -10.75 8.10
C GLN A 442 -29.25 -10.01 9.30
N SER A 443 -28.04 -10.36 9.72
CA SER A 443 -27.37 -9.67 10.84
C SER A 443 -27.05 -8.21 10.53
N LEU A 444 -26.60 -7.91 9.30
CA LEU A 444 -26.39 -6.52 8.85
C LEU A 444 -27.73 -5.74 8.78
N GLN A 445 -28.81 -6.38 8.33
CA GLN A 445 -30.15 -5.78 8.33
C GLN A 445 -30.65 -5.51 9.76
N GLU A 446 -30.43 -6.42 10.71
CA GLU A 446 -30.74 -6.19 12.12
C GLU A 446 -29.91 -5.06 12.74
N GLU A 447 -28.63 -4.97 12.41
CA GLU A 447 -27.75 -3.87 12.87
C GLU A 447 -28.23 -2.52 12.33
N GLN A 448 -28.53 -2.44 11.02
CA GLN A 448 -29.13 -1.26 10.41
C GLN A 448 -30.48 -0.90 11.09
N GLN A 449 -31.32 -1.88 11.40
CA GLN A 449 -32.57 -1.64 12.14
C GLN A 449 -32.30 -1.09 13.56
N LYS A 450 -31.33 -1.65 14.29
CA LYS A 450 -30.92 -1.18 15.63
C LYS A 450 -30.42 0.27 15.58
N VAL A 451 -29.57 0.61 14.59
CA VAL A 451 -29.09 1.99 14.37
C VAL A 451 -30.24 2.94 14.02
N VAL A 452 -31.15 2.56 13.13
CA VAL A 452 -32.34 3.37 12.78
C VAL A 452 -33.24 3.59 14.00
N VAL A 453 -33.39 2.60 14.89
CA VAL A 453 -34.14 2.75 16.14
C VAL A 453 -33.41 3.69 17.12
N SER A 454 -32.08 3.59 17.25
CA SER A 454 -31.28 4.53 18.09
C SER A 454 -31.43 5.97 17.60
N LEU A 455 -31.19 6.21 16.30
CA LEU A 455 -31.30 7.54 15.70
C LEU A 455 -32.73 8.12 15.81
N ARG A 456 -33.77 7.28 15.73
CA ARG A 456 -35.15 7.71 16.00
C ARG A 456 -35.34 8.08 17.48
N GLY A 457 -34.78 7.31 18.41
CA GLY A 457 -34.81 7.61 19.84
C GLY A 457 -34.10 8.92 20.18
N GLU A 458 -32.90 9.14 19.63
CA GLU A 458 -32.13 10.38 19.74
C GLU A 458 -32.88 11.57 19.12
N LEU A 459 -33.54 11.38 17.97
CA LEU A 459 -34.36 12.41 17.33
C LEU A 459 -35.57 12.79 18.20
N GLU A 460 -36.27 11.83 18.83
CA GLU A 460 -37.36 12.14 19.76
C GLU A 460 -36.86 12.76 21.08
N ALA A 461 -35.68 12.36 21.57
CA ALA A 461 -35.03 13.02 22.70
C ALA A 461 -34.63 14.48 22.37
N ALA A 462 -34.08 14.73 21.18
CA ALA A 462 -33.78 16.05 20.69
C ALA A 462 -35.05 16.90 20.53
N LYS A 463 -36.11 16.37 19.91
CA LYS A 463 -37.42 17.02 19.78
C LYS A 463 -38.02 17.39 21.14
N THR A 464 -38.03 16.47 22.11
CA THR A 464 -38.54 16.75 23.46
C THR A 464 -37.68 17.76 24.22
N SER A 465 -36.37 17.78 24.00
CA SER A 465 -35.50 18.84 24.55
C SER A 465 -35.80 20.21 23.92
N LEU A 466 -36.10 20.26 22.62
CA LEU A 466 -36.43 21.47 21.88
C LEU A 466 -37.81 22.01 22.30
N THR A 467 -38.83 21.15 22.43
CA THR A 467 -40.14 21.59 22.94
C THR A 467 -40.07 22.06 24.39
N ARG A 468 -39.22 21.45 25.24
CA ARG A 468 -38.96 21.91 26.60
C ARG A 468 -38.31 23.31 26.61
N LEU A 469 -37.28 23.52 25.79
CA LEU A 469 -36.62 24.83 25.65
C LEU A 469 -37.55 25.89 25.06
N GLN A 470 -38.44 25.51 24.14
CA GLN A 470 -39.43 26.40 23.56
C GLN A 470 -40.52 26.79 24.58
N GLN A 471 -41.02 25.84 25.37
CA GLN A 471 -41.89 26.13 26.52
C GLN A 471 -41.22 27.05 27.55
N GLU A 472 -39.93 26.86 27.85
CA GLU A 472 -39.16 27.77 28.70
C GLU A 472 -38.99 29.16 28.08
N ALA A 473 -38.82 29.27 26.76
CA ALA A 473 -38.72 30.52 26.04
C ALA A 473 -40.06 31.27 26.03
N ASP A 474 -41.16 30.58 25.73
CA ASP A 474 -42.52 31.13 25.75
C ASP A 474 -42.92 31.59 27.16
N ALA A 475 -42.56 30.82 28.19
CA ALA A 475 -42.73 31.23 29.59
C ALA A 475 -41.92 32.49 29.95
N LYS A 476 -40.69 32.64 29.43
CA LYS A 476 -39.87 33.86 29.60
C LYS A 476 -40.43 35.05 28.83
N VAL A 477 -41.02 34.84 27.65
CA VAL A 477 -41.72 35.88 26.87
C VAL A 477 -42.99 36.34 27.58
N LEU A 478 -43.80 35.41 28.09
CA LEU A 478 -44.98 35.73 28.91
C LEU A 478 -44.60 36.49 30.19
N ALA A 479 -43.55 36.06 30.90
CA ALA A 479 -43.05 36.77 32.07
C ALA A 479 -42.51 38.18 31.74
N ARG A 480 -41.97 38.39 30.53
CA ARG A 480 -41.53 39.70 30.06
C ARG A 480 -42.69 40.59 29.63
N ALA A 481 -43.75 40.03 29.06
CA ALA A 481 -44.98 40.74 28.71
C ALA A 481 -45.74 41.26 29.94
N VAL A 482 -45.68 40.55 31.08
CA VAL A 482 -46.28 41.00 32.35
C VAL A 482 -45.53 42.20 32.97
N ASN A 483 -44.23 42.36 32.66
CA ASN A 483 -43.35 43.34 33.31
C ASN A 483 -43.11 44.64 32.51
N HIS A 484 -43.79 44.89 31.39
CA HIS A 484 -43.75 46.18 30.67
C HIS A 484 -45.18 46.73 30.51
N SER A 485 -45.56 47.63 31.42
CA SER A 485 -46.90 48.18 31.55
C SER A 485 -47.15 49.40 30.64
N SER A 486 -48.45 49.69 30.40
CA SER A 486 -49.02 51.01 30.12
C SER A 486 -48.48 51.85 28.94
N SER A 487 -49.25 51.95 27.84
CA SER A 487 -49.84 53.21 27.30
C SER A 487 -50.18 53.14 25.79
N GLY A 488 -51.16 53.95 25.35
CA GLY A 488 -51.20 54.53 23.99
C GLY A 488 -51.74 53.67 22.81
N PRO A 489 -52.80 54.11 22.10
CA PRO A 489 -53.33 53.42 20.92
C PRO A 489 -52.98 54.08 19.57
N ALA A 490 -52.80 53.29 18.49
CA ALA A 490 -53.08 53.70 17.09
C ALA A 490 -52.92 52.53 16.07
N HIS A 491 -53.73 52.58 15.00
CA HIS A 491 -53.61 51.86 13.70
C HIS A 491 -53.06 52.86 12.64
N PRO A 492 -52.82 52.53 11.33
CA PRO A 492 -52.66 51.24 10.62
C PRO A 492 -51.48 51.24 9.58
N GLN A 493 -51.49 50.29 8.61
CA GLN A 493 -50.80 50.30 7.28
C GLN A 493 -49.25 50.08 7.21
N THR A 494 -48.58 49.76 6.09
CA THR A 494 -48.73 48.84 4.91
C THR A 494 -47.35 48.85 4.17
N LEU A 495 -47.06 47.89 3.26
CA LEU A 495 -45.97 47.93 2.23
C LEU A 495 -44.51 47.66 2.73
N VAL A 496 -43.49 47.24 1.97
CA VAL A 496 -43.28 46.45 0.71
C VAL A 496 -41.76 46.17 0.56
N SER A 497 -41.33 45.00 0.01
CA SER A 497 -39.97 44.72 -0.55
C SER A 497 -38.73 44.87 0.40
N GLN A 498 -37.50 44.44 0.08
CA GLN A 498 -36.96 43.56 -0.99
C GLN A 498 -35.69 42.82 -0.51
N GLU A 499 -35.32 41.79 -1.27
CA GLU A 499 -34.02 41.10 -1.44
C GLU A 499 -32.73 41.79 -0.92
N THR A 500 -31.77 41.01 -0.38
CA THR A 500 -30.52 40.67 -1.13
C THR A 500 -29.58 39.67 -0.43
N ARG A 501 -29.12 38.68 -1.23
CA ARG A 501 -27.76 38.10 -1.33
C ARG A 501 -27.17 37.14 -0.26
N ASN A 502 -26.96 35.91 -0.74
CA ASN A 502 -25.71 35.11 -0.76
C ASN A 502 -24.99 34.74 0.56
N ALA A 503 -24.91 33.44 0.87
CA ALA A 503 -23.71 32.61 0.62
C ALA A 503 -23.90 31.11 0.96
N ASP A 504 -23.37 30.25 0.09
CA ASP A 504 -22.70 28.95 0.32
C ASP A 504 -23.36 27.73 1.02
N SER A 505 -23.52 26.69 0.18
CA SER A 505 -22.94 25.33 0.34
C SER A 505 -23.81 24.14 0.82
N ALA A 506 -23.70 23.07 0.01
CA ALA A 506 -24.02 21.64 0.21
C ALA A 506 -25.48 21.24 0.55
N THR A 507 -26.29 20.67 -0.36
CA THR A 507 -26.19 19.37 -1.10
C THR A 507 -26.17 18.11 -0.24
N VAL A 508 -26.93 17.04 -0.55
CA VAL A 508 -28.20 16.88 -1.30
C VAL A 508 -28.72 15.48 -0.94
N THR A 509 -30.01 15.33 -0.67
CA THR A 509 -30.65 14.02 -0.57
C THR A 509 -30.78 13.40 -1.95
N ASN A 510 -30.23 12.20 -2.18
CA ASN A 510 -30.42 11.47 -3.43
C ASN A 510 -30.87 10.03 -3.18
N GLU A 511 -32.18 9.81 -3.14
CA GLU A 511 -32.77 8.50 -3.40
C GLU A 511 -32.94 8.35 -4.91
N GLN A 512 -32.19 7.46 -5.55
CA GLN A 512 -32.42 7.14 -6.96
C GLN A 512 -32.30 5.64 -7.23
N ARG A 513 -33.36 5.09 -7.84
CA ARG A 513 -33.49 3.68 -8.20
C ARG A 513 -32.56 3.34 -9.37
N VAL A 514 -31.97 2.14 -9.30
CA VAL A 514 -31.34 1.41 -10.41
C VAL A 514 -31.73 -0.05 -10.15
N ALA A 515 -32.69 -0.69 -10.83
CA ALA A 515 -32.82 -0.93 -12.27
C ALA A 515 -31.62 -1.74 -12.80
N GLY A 516 -31.76 -3.07 -12.81
CA GLY A 516 -30.69 -3.97 -13.22
C GLY A 516 -30.56 -4.09 -14.74
N GLU A 517 -29.31 -4.18 -15.18
CA GLU A 517 -28.74 -4.68 -16.44
C GLU A 517 -27.32 -5.12 -16.02
N GLY A 518 -26.70 -6.17 -16.51
CA GLY A 518 -26.93 -6.96 -17.71
C GLY A 518 -25.53 -7.39 -18.16
N MET A 519 -25.13 -8.62 -17.84
CA MET A 519 -23.80 -9.14 -18.16
C MET A 519 -23.97 -10.19 -19.25
N ASP A 520 -23.40 -9.90 -20.41
CA ASP A 520 -23.53 -10.66 -21.64
C ASP A 520 -22.27 -11.54 -21.79
N GLU A 521 -22.42 -12.86 -21.65
CA GLU A 521 -21.42 -13.83 -22.12
C GLU A 521 -22.13 -14.94 -22.89
N SER A 522 -21.54 -15.30 -24.04
CA SER A 522 -22.16 -16.11 -25.07
C SER A 522 -21.99 -17.61 -24.81
N GLU A 523 -23.07 -18.39 -24.92
CA GLU A 523 -22.98 -19.82 -25.20
C GLU A 523 -23.86 -20.23 -26.39
N LEU A 524 -23.47 -21.36 -26.98
CA LEU A 524 -23.73 -21.76 -28.36
C LEU A 524 -25.09 -22.47 -28.55
N GLU A 525 -25.53 -22.54 -29.81
CA GLU A 525 -26.82 -23.10 -30.23
C GLU A 525 -27.07 -24.56 -29.81
N SER A 526 -28.33 -24.86 -29.48
CA SER A 526 -28.91 -26.18 -29.71
C SER A 526 -30.36 -26.07 -30.20
N PHE A 527 -30.62 -26.56 -31.41
CA PHE A 527 -31.94 -26.80 -32.01
C PHE A 527 -32.04 -28.29 -32.42
N PRO A 528 -33.20 -28.88 -32.78
CA PRO A 528 -34.54 -28.29 -33.03
C PRO A 528 -35.65 -29.01 -32.19
N PRO A 529 -37.00 -28.89 -32.40
CA PRO A 529 -37.74 -28.91 -33.68
C PRO A 529 -38.55 -27.63 -34.02
N THR A 530 -38.65 -27.39 -35.33
CA THR A 530 -39.59 -26.49 -36.07
C THR A 530 -41.08 -26.88 -35.88
N PRO A 531 -42.10 -26.05 -36.25
CA PRO A 531 -42.06 -25.01 -37.31
C PRO A 531 -42.85 -23.69 -37.07
N PHE A 532 -42.51 -22.63 -37.83
CA PHE A 532 -43.38 -22.00 -38.86
C PHE A 532 -42.68 -20.78 -39.51
N SER A 533 -43.00 -20.53 -40.78
CA SER A 533 -42.31 -19.57 -41.67
C SER A 533 -42.57 -18.09 -41.35
N ARG A 534 -41.59 -17.22 -41.63
CA ARG A 534 -41.69 -16.28 -42.76
C ARG A 534 -40.36 -15.62 -43.15
N GLU A 535 -40.32 -15.21 -44.41
CA GLU A 535 -39.14 -14.72 -45.14
C GLU A 535 -38.89 -13.21 -44.97
N ASP A 536 -37.69 -12.80 -45.40
CA ASP A 536 -37.29 -11.47 -45.86
C ASP A 536 -37.32 -10.25 -44.92
N SER A 537 -36.12 -9.86 -44.48
CA SER A 537 -35.52 -8.57 -44.90
C SER A 537 -34.02 -8.51 -44.58
N GLN A 538 -33.16 -8.78 -45.57
CA GLN A 538 -31.73 -8.47 -45.47
C GLN A 538 -31.52 -6.97 -45.74
N LEU A 539 -31.13 -6.20 -44.71
CA LEU A 539 -30.58 -4.86 -44.89
C LEU A 539 -29.05 -4.92 -44.75
N SER A 540 -28.34 -4.59 -45.83
CA SER A 540 -26.88 -4.68 -45.90
C SER A 540 -26.17 -3.55 -45.17
N PHE A 541 -25.05 -3.91 -44.53
CA PHE A 541 -24.18 -3.05 -43.71
C PHE A 541 -23.76 -1.72 -44.38
N GLU A 542 -23.62 -1.69 -45.70
CA GLU A 542 -23.25 -0.46 -46.44
C GLU A 542 -24.28 0.68 -46.31
N ARG A 543 -25.55 0.37 -46.03
CA ARG A 543 -26.61 1.40 -45.90
C ARG A 543 -26.57 2.17 -44.57
N LEU A 544 -25.82 1.67 -43.59
CA LEU A 544 -25.55 2.38 -42.32
C LEU A 544 -24.34 3.32 -42.42
N LEU A 545 -23.41 3.05 -43.33
CA LEU A 545 -22.19 3.85 -43.50
C LEU A 545 -22.36 5.04 -44.46
N SER A 546 -23.45 5.10 -45.22
CA SER A 546 -23.77 6.18 -46.17
C SER A 546 -24.48 7.41 -45.53
N VAL A 547 -24.58 7.49 -44.20
CA VAL A 547 -25.30 8.57 -43.47
C VAL A 547 -24.34 9.70 -43.00
N VAL A 548 -23.14 9.79 -43.58
CA VAL A 548 -22.12 10.80 -43.19
C VAL A 548 -22.27 12.14 -43.94
N ASP A 549 -22.91 12.17 -45.11
CA ASP A 549 -23.16 13.39 -45.89
C ASP A 549 -24.66 13.62 -46.17
N SER A 550 -25.36 14.27 -45.23
CA SER A 550 -26.59 15.02 -45.50
C SER A 550 -26.88 16.02 -44.39
N GLU A 551 -27.42 17.18 -44.77
CA GLU A 551 -27.50 18.38 -43.93
C GLU A 551 -28.30 18.18 -42.63
N VAL A 552 -27.79 18.75 -41.53
CA VAL A 552 -28.43 18.73 -40.20
C VAL A 552 -29.65 19.66 -40.18
N PRO A 553 -30.90 19.16 -40.00
CA PRO A 553 -32.04 20.01 -39.73
C PRO A 553 -32.01 20.39 -38.24
N VAL A 554 -31.56 21.60 -37.93
CA VAL A 554 -31.44 22.11 -36.56
C VAL A 554 -32.81 22.14 -35.85
N PRO A 555 -33.03 21.36 -34.77
CA PRO A 555 -34.23 21.50 -33.95
C PRO A 555 -34.11 22.78 -33.12
N ARG A 556 -35.00 23.74 -33.37
CA ARG A 556 -34.99 25.08 -32.77
C ARG A 556 -35.32 25.05 -31.27
N ALA A 557 -34.33 24.82 -30.43
CA ALA A 557 -34.46 24.91 -28.98
C ALA A 557 -34.68 26.37 -28.52
N LYS A 558 -35.58 26.56 -27.55
CA LYS A 558 -35.87 27.87 -26.93
C LYS A 558 -34.75 28.25 -25.94
N PRO A 559 -34.41 29.54 -25.77
CA PRO A 559 -33.31 29.96 -24.92
C PRO A 559 -33.71 30.05 -23.44
N SER A 560 -33.41 29.02 -22.67
CA SER A 560 -33.46 29.01 -21.19
C SER A 560 -32.26 28.23 -20.63
N SER A 561 -31.71 28.68 -19.50
CA SER A 561 -30.54 28.15 -18.75
C SER A 561 -29.16 28.14 -19.45
N ALA A 562 -28.70 29.32 -19.90
CA ALA A 562 -27.34 29.57 -20.42
C ALA A 562 -26.17 29.41 -19.40
N GLY A 563 -26.40 28.78 -18.23
CA GLY A 563 -25.37 28.51 -17.21
C GLY A 563 -24.85 27.07 -17.18
N GLU A 564 -25.71 26.10 -17.49
CA GLU A 564 -25.43 24.67 -17.23
C GLU A 564 -24.94 23.92 -18.48
N GLN A 565 -25.50 24.26 -19.65
CA GLN A 565 -25.13 23.69 -20.95
C GLN A 565 -23.61 23.69 -21.25
N PRO A 566 -22.84 24.79 -21.04
CA PRO A 566 -21.41 24.75 -21.33
C PRO A 566 -20.62 23.85 -20.36
N GLN A 567 -21.11 23.61 -19.14
CA GLN A 567 -20.48 22.66 -18.22
C GLN A 567 -20.83 21.21 -18.59
N GLN A 568 -22.09 20.95 -18.96
CA GLN A 568 -22.55 19.66 -19.47
C GLN A 568 -21.71 19.24 -20.69
N LEU A 569 -21.63 20.10 -21.71
CA LEU A 569 -20.85 19.86 -22.94
C LEU A 569 -19.35 19.70 -22.66
N ARG A 570 -18.79 20.42 -21.67
CA ARG A 570 -17.39 20.20 -21.24
C ARG A 570 -17.17 18.85 -20.57
N ARG A 571 -18.12 18.36 -19.77
CA ARG A 571 -18.07 17.02 -19.15
C ARG A 571 -18.21 15.93 -20.21
N GLU A 572 -19.13 16.08 -21.15
CA GLU A 572 -19.32 15.15 -22.27
C GLU A 572 -18.10 15.13 -23.21
N LEU A 573 -17.53 16.29 -23.55
CA LEU A 573 -16.29 16.40 -24.32
C LEU A 573 -15.08 15.84 -23.56
N ALA A 574 -15.02 15.96 -22.23
CA ALA A 574 -13.99 15.33 -21.40
C ALA A 574 -14.15 13.79 -21.36
N LYS A 575 -15.39 13.28 -21.28
CA LYS A 575 -15.70 11.85 -21.40
C LYS A 575 -15.31 11.32 -22.78
N ALA A 576 -15.74 11.97 -23.86
CA ALA A 576 -15.39 11.60 -25.23
C ALA A 576 -13.87 11.65 -25.49
N LYS A 577 -13.15 12.66 -24.96
CA LYS A 577 -11.68 12.71 -24.99
C LYS A 577 -11.01 11.66 -24.10
N LYS A 578 -11.71 11.07 -23.13
CA LYS A 578 -11.22 9.90 -22.40
C LYS A 578 -11.45 8.65 -23.25
N THR A 579 -12.68 8.38 -23.69
CA THR A 579 -12.97 7.18 -24.51
C THR A 579 -12.18 7.14 -25.82
N ILE A 580 -11.91 8.27 -26.47
CA ILE A 580 -11.02 8.32 -27.64
C ILE A 580 -9.59 7.91 -27.28
N ARG A 581 -9.05 8.33 -26.12
CA ARG A 581 -7.72 7.89 -25.66
C ARG A 581 -7.72 6.41 -25.33
N ASP A 582 -8.68 5.96 -24.53
CA ASP A 582 -8.83 4.56 -24.11
C ASP A 582 -8.96 3.63 -25.35
N VAL A 583 -9.73 4.02 -26.38
CA VAL A 583 -9.87 3.29 -27.66
C VAL A 583 -8.60 3.38 -28.53
N THR A 584 -7.89 4.51 -28.52
CA THR A 584 -6.61 4.64 -29.26
C THR A 584 -5.51 3.79 -28.62
N GLU A 585 -5.52 3.66 -27.29
CA GLU A 585 -4.61 2.80 -26.54
C GLU A 585 -4.91 1.32 -26.84
N LEU A 586 -6.18 0.90 -26.76
CA LEU A 586 -6.62 -0.45 -27.15
C LEU A 586 -6.33 -0.77 -28.64
N LEU A 587 -6.50 0.21 -29.54
CA LEU A 587 -6.15 0.03 -30.96
C LEU A 587 -4.65 -0.19 -31.11
N ARG A 588 -3.82 0.61 -30.43
CA ARG A 588 -2.36 0.46 -30.45
C ARG A 588 -1.91 -0.88 -29.85
N GLU A 589 -2.53 -1.32 -28.74
CA GLU A 589 -2.25 -2.64 -28.14
C GLU A 589 -2.64 -3.78 -29.11
N SER A 590 -3.76 -3.63 -29.82
CA SER A 590 -4.20 -4.58 -30.86
C SER A 590 -3.27 -4.59 -32.09
N GLU A 591 -2.79 -3.42 -32.55
CA GLU A 591 -1.79 -3.30 -33.61
C GLU A 591 -0.45 -3.94 -33.19
N GLU A 592 0.01 -3.67 -31.96
CA GLU A 592 1.24 -4.25 -31.40
C GLU A 592 1.13 -5.79 -31.27
N ALA A 593 0.01 -6.30 -30.75
CA ALA A 593 -0.27 -7.73 -30.71
C ALA A 593 -0.36 -8.36 -32.12
N GLY A 594 -0.95 -7.65 -33.09
CA GLY A 594 -1.00 -8.07 -34.49
C GLY A 594 0.38 -8.19 -35.14
N VAL A 595 1.29 -7.25 -34.86
CA VAL A 595 2.69 -7.33 -35.29
C VAL A 595 3.40 -8.52 -34.63
N GLN A 596 3.26 -8.70 -33.31
CA GLN A 596 3.86 -9.82 -32.57
C GLN A 596 3.38 -11.18 -33.11
N LEU A 597 2.08 -11.37 -33.31
CA LEU A 597 1.52 -12.58 -33.91
C LEU A 597 2.00 -12.78 -35.36
N GLY A 598 2.17 -11.70 -36.12
CA GLY A 598 2.75 -11.72 -37.46
C GLY A 598 4.22 -12.17 -37.48
N GLU A 599 5.02 -11.79 -36.49
CA GLU A 599 6.40 -12.23 -36.32
C GLU A 599 6.47 -13.69 -35.86
N GLN A 600 5.66 -14.10 -34.87
CA GLN A 600 5.54 -15.50 -34.46
C GLN A 600 5.11 -16.40 -35.61
N ALA A 601 4.14 -15.98 -36.43
CA ALA A 601 3.70 -16.72 -37.61
C ALA A 601 4.80 -16.84 -38.69
N LYS A 602 5.70 -15.87 -38.82
CA LYS A 602 6.87 -15.97 -39.71
C LYS A 602 7.90 -16.98 -39.16
N LEU A 603 8.21 -16.91 -37.86
CA LEU A 603 9.14 -17.83 -37.20
C LEU A 603 8.63 -19.28 -37.27
N LEU A 604 7.35 -19.51 -36.95
CA LEU A 604 6.75 -20.84 -37.02
C LEU A 604 6.71 -21.39 -38.45
N LYS A 605 6.43 -20.55 -39.46
CA LYS A 605 6.50 -20.97 -40.88
C LYS A 605 7.91 -21.37 -41.29
N GLU A 606 8.94 -20.67 -40.82
CA GLU A 606 10.32 -21.02 -41.15
C GLU A 606 10.81 -22.25 -40.38
N GLU A 607 10.39 -22.45 -39.13
CA GLU A 607 10.70 -23.68 -38.39
C GLU A 607 9.95 -24.90 -38.98
N ILE A 608 8.70 -24.75 -39.44
CA ILE A 608 8.00 -25.81 -40.20
C ILE A 608 8.80 -26.17 -41.46
N ARG A 609 9.20 -25.18 -42.27
CA ARG A 609 10.04 -25.41 -43.47
C ARG A 609 11.39 -26.04 -43.13
N ARG A 610 11.97 -25.72 -41.97
CA ARG A 610 13.23 -26.32 -41.49
C ARG A 610 13.01 -27.79 -41.10
N LEU A 611 11.92 -28.11 -40.41
CA LEU A 611 11.55 -29.47 -40.03
C LEU A 611 11.19 -30.33 -41.25
N GLU A 612 10.48 -29.77 -42.23
CA GLU A 612 10.23 -30.39 -43.54
C GLU A 612 11.55 -30.72 -44.25
N ARG A 613 12.47 -29.75 -44.39
CA ARG A 613 13.80 -29.97 -44.99
C ARG A 613 14.67 -30.96 -44.20
N ASN A 614 14.54 -31.02 -42.87
CA ASN A 614 15.19 -32.04 -42.04
C ASN A 614 14.64 -33.43 -42.35
N ARG A 615 13.31 -33.58 -42.38
CA ARG A 615 12.64 -34.85 -42.69
C ARG A 615 12.98 -35.35 -44.09
N GLU A 616 12.96 -34.47 -45.10
CA GLU A 616 13.37 -34.82 -46.47
C GLU A 616 14.84 -35.29 -46.54
N ARG A 617 15.73 -34.75 -45.68
CA ARG A 617 17.11 -35.22 -45.55
C ARG A 617 17.20 -36.60 -44.89
N GLU A 618 16.37 -36.90 -43.89
CA GLU A 618 16.28 -38.22 -43.26
C GLU A 618 15.74 -39.29 -44.23
N GLU A 619 14.74 -38.95 -45.03
CA GLU A 619 14.21 -39.82 -46.10
C GLU A 619 15.25 -40.02 -47.24
N GLY A 620 16.15 -39.05 -47.44
CA GLY A 620 17.22 -39.06 -48.45
C GLY A 620 18.54 -39.73 -48.06
N VAL A 621 18.65 -40.41 -46.90
CA VAL A 621 19.92 -40.95 -46.38
C VAL A 621 20.62 -41.96 -47.32
N SER A 622 19.88 -42.65 -48.19
CA SER A 622 20.46 -43.50 -49.24
C SER A 622 21.33 -42.75 -50.26
N ASN A 623 21.12 -41.44 -50.44
CA ASN A 623 21.87 -40.61 -51.38
C ASN A 623 23.19 -40.05 -50.82
N MET A 624 23.60 -40.42 -49.60
CA MET A 624 24.82 -39.89 -48.97
C MET A 624 26.11 -40.24 -49.74
N GLU A 625 26.18 -41.40 -50.41
CA GLU A 625 27.34 -41.75 -51.24
C GLU A 625 27.41 -40.91 -52.53
N TYR A 626 26.26 -40.63 -53.15
CA TYR A 626 26.18 -39.70 -54.28
C TYR A 626 26.54 -38.28 -53.87
N LEU A 627 26.01 -37.80 -52.74
CA LEU A 627 26.36 -36.49 -52.17
C LEU A 627 27.86 -36.38 -51.89
N LYS A 628 28.48 -37.41 -51.28
CA LYS A 628 29.94 -37.46 -51.08
C LYS A 628 30.69 -37.24 -52.40
N ASN A 629 30.29 -37.92 -53.48
CA ASN A 629 30.93 -37.78 -54.78
C ASN A 629 30.71 -36.39 -55.41
N VAL A 630 29.52 -35.81 -55.25
CA VAL A 630 29.20 -34.45 -55.71
C VAL A 630 30.00 -33.39 -54.94
N VAL A 631 30.10 -33.51 -53.62
CA VAL A 631 30.89 -32.60 -52.76
C VAL A 631 32.40 -32.74 -53.03
N LEU A 632 32.89 -33.97 -53.23
CA LEU A 632 34.28 -34.18 -53.65
C LEU A 632 34.54 -33.52 -55.01
N LYS A 633 33.64 -33.65 -55.99
CA LYS A 633 33.79 -32.95 -57.27
C LYS A 633 33.80 -31.43 -57.08
N PHE A 634 32.86 -30.89 -56.30
CA PHE A 634 32.76 -29.45 -55.99
C PHE A 634 34.05 -28.89 -55.38
N LEU A 635 34.71 -29.64 -54.49
CA LEU A 635 35.97 -29.24 -53.85
C LEU A 635 37.23 -29.41 -54.71
N HIS A 636 37.21 -30.30 -55.71
CA HIS A 636 38.37 -30.55 -56.59
C HIS A 636 38.34 -29.72 -57.87
N THR A 637 37.19 -29.19 -58.28
CA THR A 637 37.10 -28.35 -59.47
C THR A 637 37.53 -26.92 -59.16
N GLU A 638 38.60 -26.43 -59.79
CA GLU A 638 39.12 -25.06 -59.62
C GLU A 638 38.33 -24.03 -60.47
N ASP A 639 37.58 -24.47 -61.48
CA ASP A 639 36.75 -23.61 -62.33
C ASP A 639 35.40 -23.28 -61.67
N GLY A 640 35.22 -22.03 -61.25
CA GLY A 640 33.97 -21.54 -60.63
C GLY A 640 32.70 -21.76 -61.48
N GLY A 641 32.83 -21.87 -62.81
CA GLY A 641 31.70 -22.20 -63.69
C GLY A 641 31.12 -23.61 -63.46
N GLU A 642 31.98 -24.60 -63.24
CA GLU A 642 31.54 -25.97 -62.88
C GLU A 642 31.05 -26.04 -61.43
N GLN A 643 31.65 -25.29 -60.51
CA GLN A 643 31.15 -25.17 -59.14
C GLN A 643 29.70 -24.63 -59.12
N THR A 644 29.43 -23.55 -59.86
CA THR A 644 28.07 -22.98 -59.99
C THR A 644 27.08 -23.97 -60.60
N ALA A 645 27.49 -24.80 -61.55
CA ALA A 645 26.65 -25.86 -62.12
C ALA A 645 26.31 -26.99 -61.12
N LEU A 646 27.15 -27.20 -60.10
CA LEU A 646 26.92 -28.19 -59.03
C LEU A 646 26.06 -27.65 -57.87
N VAL A 647 25.95 -26.32 -57.68
CA VAL A 647 25.13 -25.72 -56.60
C VAL A 647 23.67 -26.21 -56.61
N PRO A 648 22.92 -26.25 -57.73
CA PRO A 648 21.55 -26.76 -57.72
C PRO A 648 21.45 -28.23 -57.27
N VAL A 649 22.43 -29.06 -57.64
CA VAL A 649 22.49 -30.48 -57.25
C VAL A 649 22.74 -30.60 -55.74
N ILE A 650 23.68 -29.82 -55.20
CA ILE A 650 23.97 -29.77 -53.76
C ILE A 650 22.75 -29.24 -52.98
N THR A 651 22.11 -28.18 -53.46
CA THR A 651 20.88 -27.62 -52.88
C THR A 651 19.76 -28.65 -52.81
N GLN A 652 19.56 -29.46 -53.85
CA GLN A 652 18.50 -30.47 -53.89
C GLN A 652 18.82 -31.71 -53.02
N LEU A 653 20.10 -32.10 -52.90
CA LEU A 653 20.53 -33.21 -52.05
C LEU A 653 20.54 -32.88 -50.56
N LEU A 654 21.00 -31.67 -50.19
CA LEU A 654 21.06 -31.22 -48.79
C LEU A 654 19.81 -30.45 -48.33
N ARG A 655 18.85 -30.19 -49.23
CA ARG A 655 17.67 -29.33 -48.98
C ARG A 655 18.07 -28.02 -48.30
N LEU A 656 19.02 -27.33 -48.94
CA LEU A 656 19.51 -26.03 -48.50
C LEU A 656 18.40 -24.97 -48.61
N SER A 657 18.39 -24.03 -47.68
CA SER A 657 17.52 -22.85 -47.75
C SER A 657 17.93 -21.94 -48.92
N PRO A 658 17.04 -21.01 -49.32
CA PRO A 658 17.40 -19.96 -50.27
C PRO A 658 18.53 -19.04 -49.78
N GLN A 659 18.82 -18.99 -48.48
CA GLN A 659 19.96 -18.23 -47.92
C GLN A 659 21.26 -19.03 -48.04
N GLU A 660 21.25 -20.30 -47.68
CA GLU A 660 22.40 -21.22 -47.80
C GLU A 660 22.79 -21.44 -49.27
N THR A 661 21.81 -21.51 -50.18
CA THR A 661 22.06 -21.61 -51.63
C THR A 661 22.72 -20.35 -52.18
N LYS A 662 22.26 -19.15 -51.76
CA LYS A 662 22.91 -17.88 -52.12
C LYS A 662 24.31 -17.77 -51.57
N PHE A 663 24.53 -18.15 -50.31
CA PHE A 663 25.85 -18.18 -49.71
C PHE A 663 26.86 -19.01 -50.52
N LEU A 664 26.45 -20.19 -51.04
CA LEU A 664 27.29 -20.97 -51.94
C LEU A 664 27.58 -20.25 -53.26
N GLN A 665 26.59 -19.56 -53.85
CA GLN A 665 26.79 -18.76 -55.07
C GLN A 665 27.74 -17.58 -54.84
N ASP A 666 27.49 -16.77 -53.80
CA ASP A 666 28.31 -15.61 -53.43
C ASP A 666 29.77 -16.01 -53.13
N THR A 667 29.98 -17.19 -52.54
CA THR A 667 31.32 -17.75 -52.27
C THR A 667 32.07 -18.13 -53.55
N ILE A 668 31.38 -18.69 -54.55
CA ILE A 668 31.98 -19.03 -55.86
C ILE A 668 32.28 -17.77 -56.67
N GLU A 669 31.44 -16.73 -56.54
CA GLU A 669 31.66 -15.41 -57.14
C GLU A 669 32.74 -14.58 -56.41
N GLY A 670 33.37 -15.13 -55.37
CA GLY A 670 34.51 -14.52 -54.67
C GLY A 670 34.14 -13.42 -53.68
N THR A 671 32.87 -13.30 -53.31
CA THR A 671 32.39 -12.30 -52.34
C THR A 671 32.37 -12.92 -50.93
N PRO A 672 33.20 -12.45 -49.97
CA PRO A 672 33.27 -13.05 -48.63
C PRO A 672 32.05 -12.67 -47.78
N ALA A 673 30.98 -13.45 -47.88
CA ALA A 673 29.85 -13.42 -46.95
C ALA A 673 30.21 -14.15 -45.63
N PRO A 674 29.66 -13.74 -44.47
CA PRO A 674 29.74 -14.54 -43.25
C PRO A 674 28.98 -15.86 -43.41
N LEU A 675 29.50 -16.94 -42.84
CA LEU A 675 28.80 -18.23 -42.76
C LEU A 675 27.44 -18.05 -42.07
N PRO A 676 26.33 -18.57 -42.66
CA PRO A 676 25.04 -18.59 -41.98
C PRO A 676 25.08 -19.63 -40.84
N ASP A 677 25.23 -19.18 -39.59
CA ASP A 677 25.24 -20.03 -38.41
C ASP A 677 23.92 -20.80 -38.28
N ALA A 678 23.99 -22.14 -38.37
CA ALA A 678 22.85 -23.06 -38.32
C ALA A 678 22.07 -23.09 -36.98
N SER A 679 22.50 -22.28 -36.02
CA SER A 679 21.92 -22.08 -34.69
C SER A 679 21.36 -20.67 -34.43
N THR A 680 21.58 -19.70 -35.33
CA THR A 680 21.31 -18.28 -35.05
C THR A 680 20.47 -17.59 -36.13
N SER A 681 19.20 -18.01 -36.26
CA SER A 681 18.15 -17.23 -36.95
C SER A 681 17.55 -16.13 -36.06
N LEU A 682 18.28 -15.71 -35.02
CA LEU A 682 18.02 -14.49 -34.24
C LEU A 682 18.93 -13.37 -34.78
N PRO A 683 18.39 -12.23 -35.23
CA PRO A 683 19.22 -11.14 -35.74
C PRO A 683 20.11 -10.56 -34.62
N SER A 684 21.39 -10.33 -34.96
CA SER A 684 22.38 -9.67 -34.09
C SER A 684 21.86 -8.31 -33.58
N PRO A 685 22.15 -7.90 -32.32
CA PRO A 685 21.44 -6.84 -31.62
C PRO A 685 21.87 -5.41 -32.01
N SER A 686 21.93 -5.12 -33.32
CA SER A 686 22.11 -3.78 -33.85
C SER A 686 20.83 -3.31 -34.54
N THR A 687 20.20 -2.28 -33.95
CA THR A 687 18.98 -1.55 -34.44
C THR A 687 17.61 -1.97 -33.89
N HIS A 688 17.47 -3.04 -33.09
CA HIS A 688 16.19 -3.31 -32.36
C HIS A 688 16.02 -2.45 -31.09
N LYS A 689 15.83 -1.13 -31.26
CA LYS A 689 15.51 -0.19 -30.18
C LYS A 689 14.11 -0.41 -29.54
N GLY A 690 13.28 -1.28 -30.11
CA GLY A 690 11.95 -1.62 -29.58
C GLY A 690 11.95 -2.78 -28.57
N LEU A 691 12.63 -3.89 -28.88
CA LEU A 691 12.55 -5.12 -28.07
C LEU A 691 13.30 -5.04 -26.72
N ALA A 692 14.42 -4.31 -26.68
CA ALA A 692 15.20 -4.14 -25.43
C ALA A 692 14.43 -3.38 -24.33
N GLY A 693 13.37 -2.63 -24.68
CA GLY A 693 12.53 -1.93 -23.70
C GLY A 693 11.57 -2.81 -22.91
N TYR A 694 11.20 -4.00 -23.44
CA TYR A 694 10.13 -4.82 -22.88
C TYR A 694 10.61 -6.00 -22.02
N ILE A 695 11.84 -6.48 -22.23
CA ILE A 695 12.42 -7.57 -21.42
C ILE A 695 12.60 -7.16 -19.95
N HIS A 696 12.81 -5.87 -19.67
CA HIS A 696 12.91 -5.31 -18.32
C HIS A 696 11.60 -5.31 -17.50
N ARG A 697 10.48 -5.82 -18.04
CA ARG A 697 9.22 -5.99 -17.30
C ARG A 697 8.91 -7.42 -16.85
N TRP A 698 9.78 -8.39 -17.15
CA TRP A 698 9.54 -9.82 -16.88
C TRP A 698 10.51 -10.47 -15.87
N THR A 699 11.49 -9.73 -15.35
CA THR A 699 12.32 -10.17 -14.22
C THR A 699 11.96 -9.40 -12.96
N GLY A 700 10.81 -9.77 -12.36
CA GLY A 700 10.47 -9.39 -10.99
C GLY A 700 11.22 -10.28 -9.99
N TYR A 701 12.42 -9.84 -9.61
CA TYR A 701 13.12 -10.20 -8.37
C TYR A 701 13.17 -8.95 -7.48
#